data_AF-A0A534IXL3-F1
#
_entry.id   AF-A0A534IXL3-F1
#
_cell.length_a   1.000
_cell.length_b   1.000
_cell.length_c   1.000
_cell.angle_alpha   90.00
_cell.angle_beta   90.00
_cell.angle_gamma   90.00
#
_symmetry.space_group_name_H-M   'P 1'
#
loop_
_entity.id
_entity.type
_entity.pdbx_description
1 polymer ?
#
loop_
_entity_poly.entity_id
_entity_poly.type
_entity_poly.pdbx_seq_one_letter_code
_entity_poly.pdbx_strand_id
1 'polypeptide(L)'
;MCLDSTARARPNTPQWFFGRERGGNSMRKPIRVAIVLAAVAIVALFLATPFYGSTASAASETRAAPLIYTVGGQDQMKTRNWLPSIANDVWTSDVLGRVYDTVGQTHPVTDELVPYIIKGVDVNGDASFARTEKAVFLKGVCQPAPCDSATDTAWRRTVWAYYDFNGVFFHDGVQATIGDVMFNYVMQSLNPRFNTDMRLLWDDPNAASFPASRHLNVFLPASWHGAGATLGCGPTDVQWEGASALPGSNALRCALRFQLQDDFALFYRSTLIGLTLFPRHMFEGTGIGGDGLSHHPVMPAPTYPAECADTDWGLAIYPESDPNFGQGIRTDETTYRPFRYQCAEPWPMVDADVVGTGPFKFGTWSFGAFARVDKYTNYFYGVNPSNPLVVYDAALTTYMHQPFVDAILYKIYRTTQLGVLALRAGEIDFYHWNVPAEFVPDLLNDPHIRVWANAEPGFFYLAYNMRRQPFGYTTYPPTPATDRSSDTGLPFRQAFAHLIDKATIVRTLLQNYGVIADGTVSPANTFWYNGTLPKYAYDPAQAALILDNAGWTKTGAGACQTDGTNCRSFPRLGTSHFEILTPQADYDPIRASAGAMIASAARNIGVNVDSKPTAFGAIVQATNAHDFDMFILGWRISGTDPDYLFSFFHSSNAAGGQNYEGFYDSQFDSVISSSRKELDEGKRQTLIKSAQGILAQRLPYDVLYYRTVIEAERQDRFVNYSVSSGTIWNFWSIQSIKQPTNKFIRITPAFPSAIVEGGLRLVSATVRDQDGLAVNGATVRFEVPSGSGTFTGTGCTGTYFCSGATTSSGTFSATYNAPPTVPGNPDVQVIITARSPDLDVPVDQKTVVVTIFGTGIQFLSVTPQLTTGDLVLVGESLTFGVDVRDQDGAPATGCTVALTVVPTDASVSPTSGSCTQMKSGISFQAPADITTNPKPFQVTVTPTLAGYTPVPSTISFTVVKVSSTFKCPDGTFVPSGTPCPGGPLVPALDVLPILAAVGVAAVVYGIVRNRKKGA
;
A
#
# COMPACT_ATOMS: atom_id res chain seq x y z
N MET A 1 -53.13 -51.27 -3.58
CA MET A 1 -53.28 -52.29 -2.51
C MET A 1 -51.92 -52.89 -2.36
N CYS A 2 -51.30 -52.85 -1.19
CA CYS A 2 -50.09 -53.64 -0.97
C CYS A 2 -48.86 -53.24 -1.83
N LEU A 3 -47.71 -53.69 -1.33
CA LEU A 3 -46.50 -54.17 -2.02
C LEU A 3 -46.12 -53.63 -3.43
N ASP A 4 -44.86 -53.19 -3.47
CA ASP A 4 -43.84 -53.41 -4.51
C ASP A 4 -43.74 -52.55 -5.79
N SER A 5 -42.49 -52.10 -6.01
CA SER A 5 -41.71 -51.91 -7.25
C SER A 5 -42.20 -51.12 -8.50
N THR A 6 -41.24 -50.36 -9.07
CA THR A 6 -41.01 -49.94 -10.49
C THR A 6 -41.61 -48.64 -11.11
N ALA A 7 -40.67 -47.75 -11.48
CA ALA A 7 -40.38 -47.10 -12.79
C ALA A 7 -41.33 -46.13 -13.55
N ARG A 8 -40.80 -44.90 -13.74
CA ARG A 8 -40.68 -44.02 -14.94
C ARG A 8 -41.89 -43.40 -15.72
N ALA A 9 -41.89 -42.05 -15.66
CA ALA A 9 -41.71 -41.05 -16.75
C ALA A 9 -42.88 -40.58 -17.69
N ARG A 10 -43.26 -39.27 -17.49
CA ARG A 10 -43.47 -38.12 -18.44
C ARG A 10 -44.48 -38.25 -19.63
N PRO A 11 -44.90 -37.16 -20.34
CA PRO A 11 -44.78 -35.69 -20.15
C PRO A 11 -46.03 -34.81 -20.56
N ASN A 12 -45.89 -33.47 -20.43
CA ASN A 12 -46.41 -32.35 -21.27
C ASN A 12 -47.86 -31.76 -21.14
N THR A 13 -47.87 -30.43 -20.94
CA THR A 13 -48.70 -29.29 -21.47
C THR A 13 -49.82 -29.56 -22.49
N PRO A 14 -50.91 -28.73 -22.64
CA PRO A 14 -50.78 -27.32 -23.12
C PRO A 14 -51.93 -26.26 -22.91
N GLN A 15 -51.55 -24.99 -23.15
CA GLN A 15 -52.15 -23.88 -23.93
C GLN A 15 -53.59 -23.29 -23.73
N TRP A 16 -53.58 -21.97 -23.42
CA TRP A 16 -54.25 -20.78 -24.03
C TRP A 16 -55.36 -20.94 -25.12
N PHE A 17 -56.54 -20.27 -24.95
CA PHE A 17 -56.98 -19.03 -25.65
C PHE A 17 -58.53 -18.76 -25.64
N PHE A 18 -58.87 -17.45 -25.51
CA PHE A 18 -60.06 -16.65 -25.93
C PHE A 18 -61.53 -16.99 -25.57
N GLY A 19 -62.12 -16.15 -24.69
CA GLY A 19 -63.11 -15.11 -25.08
C GLY A 19 -64.63 -15.37 -24.91
N ARG A 20 -65.30 -14.64 -24.00
CA ARG A 20 -66.38 -13.65 -24.32
C ARG A 20 -66.94 -12.95 -23.07
N GLU A 21 -67.34 -11.70 -23.30
CA GLU A 21 -67.82 -10.66 -22.39
C GLU A 21 -69.18 -10.95 -21.71
N ARG A 22 -69.37 -10.46 -20.47
CA ARG A 22 -70.19 -9.25 -20.15
C ARG A 22 -70.38 -9.08 -18.64
N GLY A 23 -70.21 -7.83 -18.17
CA GLY A 23 -70.99 -7.28 -17.04
C GLY A 23 -70.20 -6.83 -15.81
N GLY A 24 -70.05 -5.52 -15.64
CA GLY A 24 -70.25 -4.89 -14.34
C GLY A 24 -69.03 -4.36 -13.57
N ASN A 25 -68.95 -3.03 -13.52
CA ASN A 25 -68.38 -2.18 -12.47
C ASN A 25 -66.86 -1.96 -12.36
N SER A 26 -66.49 -0.84 -12.97
CA SER A 26 -65.39 0.06 -12.64
C SER A 26 -65.40 0.54 -11.18
N MET A 27 -64.31 0.27 -10.45
CA MET A 27 -63.69 1.19 -9.47
C MET A 27 -62.61 0.39 -8.71
N ARG A 28 -61.36 0.34 -9.21
CA ARG A 28 -60.18 -0.14 -8.46
C ARG A 28 -58.83 0.04 -9.20
N LYS A 29 -58.71 1.05 -10.07
CA LYS A 29 -57.42 1.42 -10.70
C LYS A 29 -56.72 2.69 -10.16
N PRO A 30 -57.37 3.68 -9.49
CA PRO A 30 -56.61 4.81 -8.95
C PRO A 30 -55.88 4.51 -7.63
N ILE A 31 -56.26 3.45 -6.90
CA ILE A 31 -55.70 3.14 -5.57
C ILE A 31 -54.32 2.45 -5.66
N ARG A 32 -54.07 1.64 -6.69
CA ARG A 32 -52.77 0.95 -6.85
C ARG A 32 -51.66 1.87 -7.36
N VAL A 33 -51.99 2.93 -8.10
CA VAL A 33 -51.02 3.96 -8.51
C VAL A 33 -50.68 4.90 -7.35
N ALA A 34 -51.66 5.21 -6.49
CA ALA A 34 -51.43 6.02 -5.29
C ALA A 34 -50.51 5.34 -4.26
N ILE A 35 -50.61 4.01 -4.09
CA ILE A 35 -49.75 3.25 -3.17
C ILE A 35 -48.30 3.17 -3.67
N VAL A 36 -48.09 3.02 -4.99
CA VAL A 36 -46.74 3.00 -5.59
C VAL A 36 -46.09 4.39 -5.53
N LEU A 37 -46.86 5.47 -5.74
CA LEU A 37 -46.35 6.83 -5.61
C LEU A 37 -46.07 7.24 -4.15
N ALA A 38 -46.87 6.75 -3.19
CA ALA A 38 -46.64 6.97 -1.77
C ALA A 38 -45.37 6.24 -1.27
N ALA A 39 -45.09 5.04 -1.77
CA ALA A 39 -43.88 4.30 -1.43
C ALA A 39 -42.61 4.99 -1.97
N VAL A 40 -42.66 5.55 -3.19
CA VAL A 40 -41.56 6.33 -3.78
C VAL A 40 -41.34 7.65 -3.04
N ALA A 41 -42.42 8.31 -2.59
CA ALA A 41 -42.33 9.56 -1.83
C ALA A 41 -41.76 9.35 -0.41
N ILE A 42 -42.06 8.22 0.25
CA ILE A 42 -41.51 7.90 1.58
C ILE A 42 -40.02 7.58 1.49
N VAL A 43 -39.57 6.86 0.46
CA VAL A 43 -38.13 6.61 0.23
C VAL A 43 -37.38 7.90 -0.12
N ALA A 44 -38.01 8.82 -0.86
CA ALA A 44 -37.43 10.14 -1.14
C ALA A 44 -37.39 11.06 0.10
N LEU A 45 -38.33 10.93 1.04
CA LEU A 45 -38.33 11.71 2.30
C LEU A 45 -37.24 11.24 3.28
N PHE A 46 -36.90 9.95 3.31
CA PHE A 46 -35.78 9.44 4.14
C PHE A 46 -34.40 9.75 3.55
N LEU A 47 -34.31 10.08 2.26
CA LEU A 47 -33.07 10.53 1.61
C LEU A 47 -32.84 12.05 1.74
N ALA A 48 -33.77 12.80 2.33
CA ALA A 48 -33.75 14.27 2.32
C ALA A 48 -33.86 14.92 3.71
N THR A 49 -33.72 14.18 4.81
CA THR A 49 -33.61 14.78 6.16
C THR A 49 -32.15 14.94 6.58
N PRO A 50 -31.57 16.15 6.51
CA PRO A 50 -30.37 16.47 7.27
C PRO A 50 -30.76 16.61 8.75
N PHE A 51 -30.21 15.75 9.60
CA PHE A 51 -30.26 15.92 11.05
C PHE A 51 -29.42 17.14 11.46
N TYR A 52 -30.01 18.33 11.38
CA TYR A 52 -29.55 19.51 12.10
C TYR A 52 -30.36 19.65 13.38
N GLY A 53 -29.75 19.24 14.49
CA GLY A 53 -30.17 19.62 15.84
C GLY A 53 -28.94 20.14 16.57
N SER A 54 -28.80 21.45 16.69
CA SER A 54 -27.77 22.10 17.51
C SER A 54 -28.43 23.07 18.48
N THR A 55 -28.10 22.97 19.77
CA THR A 55 -27.87 24.16 20.60
C THR A 55 -26.67 23.95 21.51
N ALA A 56 -25.62 24.65 21.10
CA ALA A 56 -24.39 25.11 21.74
C ALA A 56 -24.21 25.06 23.26
N SER A 57 -22.98 24.69 23.64
CA SER A 57 -22.05 25.39 24.54
C SER A 57 -20.70 24.63 24.43
N ALA A 58 -19.53 25.16 24.08
CA ALA A 58 -19.00 26.50 23.88
C ALA A 58 -17.69 26.39 23.04
N ALA A 59 -17.34 27.48 22.34
CA ALA A 59 -16.01 27.89 21.84
C ALA A 59 -15.07 26.89 21.10
N SER A 60 -14.84 27.13 19.81
CA SER A 60 -13.52 27.39 19.18
C SER A 60 -13.47 26.90 17.72
N GLU A 61 -12.87 27.73 16.86
CA GLU A 61 -12.39 27.46 15.49
C GLU A 61 -13.40 27.08 14.39
N THR A 62 -13.54 27.98 13.41
CA THR A 62 -14.11 27.69 12.09
C THR A 62 -13.29 26.61 11.39
N ARG A 63 -13.65 25.34 11.59
CA ARG A 63 -13.00 24.20 10.95
C ARG A 63 -13.18 24.29 9.43
N ALA A 64 -12.08 24.31 8.68
CA ALA A 64 -12.10 24.11 7.24
C ALA A 64 -12.88 22.82 6.91
N ALA A 65 -13.55 22.77 5.76
CA ALA A 65 -14.25 21.57 5.33
C ALA A 65 -13.31 20.34 5.36
N PRO A 66 -13.78 19.15 5.77
CA PRO A 66 -12.92 17.98 5.93
C PRO A 66 -12.25 17.61 4.60
N LEU A 67 -10.96 17.30 4.66
CA LEU A 67 -10.19 16.88 3.49
C LEU A 67 -10.46 15.40 3.19
N ILE A 68 -11.33 15.14 2.20
CA ILE A 68 -11.71 13.79 1.80
C ILE A 68 -10.95 13.38 0.54
N TYR A 69 -10.27 12.23 0.60
CA TYR A 69 -9.68 11.58 -0.56
C TYR A 69 -10.67 10.59 -1.18
N THR A 70 -11.12 10.87 -2.41
CA THR A 70 -12.17 10.10 -3.06
C THR A 70 -11.57 9.13 -4.07
N VAL A 71 -11.87 7.85 -3.90
CA VAL A 71 -11.27 6.76 -4.65
C VAL A 71 -12.34 6.03 -5.44
N GLY A 72 -12.19 5.94 -6.76
CA GLY A 72 -13.08 5.17 -7.62
C GLY A 72 -12.60 3.72 -7.75
N GLY A 73 -13.42 2.74 -7.42
CA GLY A 73 -13.14 1.31 -7.59
C GLY A 73 -14.10 0.65 -8.59
N GLN A 74 -13.66 -0.45 -9.22
CA GLN A 74 -14.48 -1.17 -10.20
C GLN A 74 -15.57 -2.03 -9.56
N ASP A 75 -15.33 -2.48 -8.32
CA ASP A 75 -16.25 -3.32 -7.55
C ASP A 75 -16.17 -2.93 -6.06
N GLN A 76 -17.11 -3.47 -5.28
CA GLN A 76 -17.30 -3.17 -3.87
C GLN A 76 -16.74 -4.24 -2.94
N MET A 77 -16.45 -3.82 -1.70
CA MET A 77 -16.26 -4.70 -0.54
C MET A 77 -17.42 -5.72 -0.41
N LYS A 78 -17.10 -6.91 0.08
CA LYS A 78 -18.04 -8.05 0.19
C LYS A 78 -18.48 -8.34 1.62
N THR A 79 -17.65 -8.01 2.60
CA THR A 79 -17.89 -8.30 4.02
C THR A 79 -17.20 -7.29 4.92
N ARG A 80 -17.70 -7.13 6.14
CA ARG A 80 -17.05 -6.38 7.22
C ARG A 80 -16.20 -7.28 8.13
N ASN A 81 -16.52 -8.57 8.16
CA ASN A 81 -15.77 -9.58 8.89
C ASN A 81 -14.54 -9.99 8.09
N TRP A 82 -13.37 -9.90 8.70
CA TRP A 82 -12.09 -10.25 8.09
C TRP A 82 -11.84 -11.78 8.03
N LEU A 83 -12.54 -12.58 8.83
CA LEU A 83 -12.28 -14.03 8.90
C LEU A 83 -12.63 -14.79 7.61
N PRO A 84 -13.81 -14.57 6.99
CA PRO A 84 -14.20 -15.24 5.77
C PRO A 84 -13.18 -15.17 4.66
N SER A 85 -13.04 -16.27 3.93
CA SER A 85 -12.24 -16.27 2.70
C SER A 85 -12.64 -15.21 1.67
N ILE A 86 -13.92 -14.80 1.66
CA ILE A 86 -14.39 -13.73 0.79
C ILE A 86 -13.79 -12.37 1.15
N ALA A 87 -13.31 -12.16 2.38
CA ALA A 87 -12.63 -10.93 2.79
C ALA A 87 -11.23 -10.78 2.17
N ASN A 88 -10.65 -11.85 1.62
CA ASN A 88 -9.37 -11.81 0.90
C ASN A 88 -9.52 -11.27 -0.54
N ASP A 89 -10.70 -10.79 -0.94
CA ASP A 89 -10.82 -10.06 -2.20
C ASP A 89 -10.20 -8.66 -2.08
N VAL A 90 -9.67 -8.16 -3.19
CA VAL A 90 -8.94 -6.88 -3.25
C VAL A 90 -9.80 -5.72 -2.71
N TRP A 91 -11.09 -5.69 -3.02
CA TRP A 91 -11.97 -4.56 -2.67
C TRP A 91 -12.31 -4.52 -1.18
N THR A 92 -12.43 -5.68 -0.53
CA THR A 92 -12.59 -5.76 0.93
C THR A 92 -11.28 -5.45 1.64
N SER A 93 -10.18 -6.08 1.20
CA SER A 93 -8.85 -5.89 1.78
C SER A 93 -8.41 -4.43 1.75
N ASP A 94 -8.73 -3.68 0.69
CA ASP A 94 -8.33 -2.28 0.56
C ASP A 94 -9.03 -1.30 1.49
N VAL A 95 -10.28 -1.58 1.86
CA VAL A 95 -11.03 -0.77 2.82
C VAL A 95 -10.63 -1.15 4.22
N LEU A 96 -10.77 -2.43 4.55
CA LEU A 96 -10.54 -2.89 5.91
C LEU A 96 -9.04 -2.79 6.25
N GLY A 97 -8.11 -2.92 5.30
CA GLY A 97 -6.66 -2.82 5.53
C GLY A 97 -6.20 -1.41 5.90
N ARG A 98 -7.11 -0.42 5.92
CA ARG A 98 -6.88 0.91 6.52
C ARG A 98 -7.33 0.97 7.98
N VAL A 99 -8.18 0.00 8.37
CA VAL A 99 -8.74 -0.17 9.71
C VAL A 99 -7.85 -1.04 10.58
N TYR A 100 -7.34 -2.13 10.04
CA TYR A 100 -6.44 -3.02 10.77
C TYR A 100 -4.99 -2.70 10.43
N ASP A 101 -4.12 -2.68 11.44
CA ASP A 101 -2.68 -2.50 11.28
C ASP A 101 -1.93 -3.79 11.68
N THR A 102 -0.68 -3.89 11.26
CA THR A 102 0.23 -4.95 11.68
C THR A 102 1.07 -4.53 12.87
N VAL A 103 1.65 -5.50 13.59
CA VAL A 103 2.52 -5.20 14.76
C VAL A 103 3.88 -4.59 14.36
N GLY A 104 4.31 -4.78 13.12
CA GLY A 104 5.48 -4.14 12.51
C GLY A 104 5.18 -3.57 11.14
N GLN A 105 6.13 -2.86 10.54
CA GLN A 105 5.99 -2.24 9.21
C GLN A 105 7.23 -2.48 8.34
N THR A 106 7.14 -2.18 7.04
CA THR A 106 8.26 -2.27 6.09
C THR A 106 8.45 -0.94 5.38
N HIS A 107 9.69 -0.48 5.25
CA HIS A 107 9.99 0.79 4.59
C HIS A 107 9.64 0.72 3.09
N PRO A 108 8.97 1.73 2.49
CA PRO A 108 8.39 1.61 1.14
C PRO A 108 9.42 1.39 0.02
N VAL A 109 10.65 1.86 0.23
CA VAL A 109 11.72 1.92 -0.79
C VAL A 109 12.78 0.85 -0.54
N THR A 110 13.25 0.73 0.69
CA THR A 110 14.33 -0.21 1.06
C THR A 110 13.80 -1.59 1.40
N ASP A 111 12.49 -1.72 1.66
CA ASP A 111 11.84 -2.95 2.12
C ASP A 111 12.36 -3.47 3.48
N GLU A 112 13.15 -2.64 4.18
CA GLU A 112 13.67 -2.94 5.50
C GLU A 112 12.54 -2.95 6.54
N LEU A 113 12.65 -3.85 7.53
CA LEU A 113 11.69 -3.96 8.62
C LEU A 113 11.83 -2.73 9.54
N VAL A 114 10.71 -2.04 9.78
CA VAL A 114 10.61 -0.84 10.61
C VAL A 114 10.04 -1.22 11.98
N PRO A 115 10.70 -0.84 13.08
CA PRO A 115 10.15 -1.06 14.42
C PRO A 115 8.88 -0.24 14.62
N TYR A 116 7.83 -0.87 15.14
CA TYR A 116 6.52 -0.23 15.36
C TYR A 116 6.01 -0.59 16.75
N ILE A 117 5.04 -1.50 16.89
CA ILE A 117 4.61 -2.06 18.17
C ILE A 117 5.66 -3.07 18.65
N ILE A 118 6.12 -3.94 17.75
CA ILE A 118 7.31 -4.76 17.96
C ILE A 118 8.58 -3.93 17.77
N LYS A 119 9.51 -4.02 18.73
CA LYS A 119 10.70 -3.17 18.81
C LYS A 119 11.98 -3.84 18.33
N GLY A 120 12.05 -5.16 18.41
CA GLY A 120 13.20 -5.96 18.00
C GLY A 120 13.15 -7.36 18.61
N VAL A 121 14.23 -8.10 18.42
CA VAL A 121 14.43 -9.43 18.99
C VAL A 121 15.73 -9.52 19.77
N ASP A 122 15.83 -10.48 20.68
CA ASP A 122 17.09 -10.85 21.34
C ASP A 122 17.99 -11.55 20.31
N VAL A 123 19.11 -10.90 19.97
CA VAL A 123 20.06 -11.42 18.99
C VAL A 123 21.30 -12.02 19.59
N ASN A 124 21.57 -11.86 20.89
CA ASN A 124 22.74 -12.43 21.54
C ASN A 124 22.41 -13.69 22.37
N GLY A 125 21.13 -13.97 22.59
CA GLY A 125 20.61 -15.11 23.33
C GLY A 125 20.56 -14.93 24.85
N ASP A 126 20.74 -13.72 25.37
CA ASP A 126 20.73 -13.44 26.81
C ASP A 126 19.32 -13.25 27.39
N ALA A 127 18.28 -13.32 26.55
CA ALA A 127 16.88 -13.11 26.90
C ALA A 127 16.59 -11.73 27.53
N SER A 128 17.39 -10.72 27.16
CA SER A 128 17.16 -9.30 27.44
C SER A 128 17.00 -8.50 26.14
N PHE A 129 16.37 -7.32 26.24
CA PHE A 129 16.30 -6.36 25.15
C PHE A 129 17.27 -5.22 25.43
N ALA A 130 18.34 -5.16 24.64
CA ALA A 130 19.29 -4.05 24.67
C ALA A 130 18.92 -2.99 23.63
N ARG A 131 19.29 -1.72 23.89
CA ARG A 131 19.01 -0.63 22.93
C ARG A 131 19.65 -0.86 21.56
N THR A 132 20.77 -1.58 21.52
CA THR A 132 21.47 -1.97 20.29
C THR A 132 20.72 -2.99 19.44
N GLU A 133 19.72 -3.67 20.01
CA GLU A 133 18.90 -4.68 19.33
C GLU A 133 17.57 -4.10 18.82
N LYS A 134 17.31 -2.82 19.11
CA LYS A 134 16.18 -2.12 18.54
C LYS A 134 16.29 -2.08 17.02
N ALA A 135 15.16 -2.33 16.34
CA ALA A 135 15.07 -2.47 14.90
C ALA A 135 15.85 -3.67 14.32
N VAL A 136 16.42 -4.52 15.18
CA VAL A 136 17.02 -5.78 14.76
C VAL A 136 15.94 -6.85 14.83
N PHE A 137 15.63 -7.42 13.67
CA PHE A 137 14.58 -8.42 13.51
C PHE A 137 15.11 -9.71 12.92
N LEU A 138 16.42 -9.90 12.82
CA LEU A 138 17.00 -11.12 12.24
C LEU A 138 18.13 -11.58 13.14
N LYS A 139 18.22 -12.88 13.37
CA LYS A 139 19.45 -13.48 13.92
C LYS A 139 20.43 -13.71 12.79
N GLY A 140 21.70 -13.41 13.03
CA GLY A 140 22.78 -13.77 12.10
C GLY A 140 22.90 -15.29 11.94
N VAL A 141 23.61 -15.70 10.89
CA VAL A 141 24.05 -17.11 10.76
C VAL A 141 25.06 -17.40 11.88
N CYS A 142 24.98 -18.57 12.51
CA CYS A 142 26.00 -19.02 13.48
C CYS A 142 27.41 -18.80 12.90
N GLN A 143 28.34 -18.32 13.72
CA GLN A 143 29.74 -18.14 13.30
C GLN A 143 30.67 -18.97 14.21
N PRO A 144 31.45 -19.92 13.66
CA PRO A 144 31.53 -20.27 12.23
C PRO A 144 30.28 -21.02 11.73
N ALA A 145 29.94 -20.84 10.45
CA ALA A 145 28.93 -21.66 9.79
C ALA A 145 29.61 -22.92 9.20
N PRO A 146 28.95 -24.10 9.20
CA PRO A 146 27.57 -24.38 9.65
C PRO A 146 27.42 -24.47 11.19
N CYS A 147 26.18 -24.43 11.69
CA CYS A 147 25.89 -24.57 13.12
C CYS A 147 26.19 -26.02 13.56
N ASP A 148 27.42 -26.28 14.01
CA ASP A 148 27.92 -27.63 14.28
C ASP A 148 27.44 -28.19 15.62
N SER A 149 26.88 -27.35 16.50
CA SER A 149 26.35 -27.78 17.80
C SER A 149 24.82 -27.73 17.89
N ALA A 150 24.25 -28.62 18.70
CA ALA A 150 22.83 -28.60 19.06
C ALA A 150 22.44 -27.28 19.77
N THR A 151 23.38 -26.67 20.49
CA THR A 151 23.20 -25.39 21.18
C THR A 151 23.03 -24.24 20.20
N ASP A 152 23.85 -24.18 19.15
CA ASP A 152 23.76 -23.13 18.11
C ASP A 152 22.43 -23.23 17.35
N THR A 153 21.99 -24.46 17.07
CA THR A 153 20.70 -24.71 16.44
C THR A 153 19.52 -24.34 17.36
N ALA A 154 19.61 -24.65 18.66
CA ALA A 154 18.59 -24.28 19.63
C ALA A 154 18.50 -22.74 19.79
N TRP A 155 19.63 -22.05 19.84
CA TRP A 155 19.70 -20.59 19.96
C TRP A 155 19.06 -19.88 18.77
N ARG A 156 19.39 -20.28 17.52
CA ARG A 156 18.81 -19.63 16.33
C ARG A 156 17.32 -19.89 16.15
N ARG A 157 16.83 -21.05 16.61
CA ARG A 157 15.41 -21.43 16.56
C ARG A 157 14.59 -20.95 17.77
N THR A 158 15.24 -20.32 18.74
CA THR A 158 14.57 -19.71 19.90
C THR A 158 14.66 -18.20 19.76
N VAL A 159 13.55 -17.52 19.49
CA VAL A 159 13.51 -16.07 19.30
C VAL A 159 12.73 -15.42 20.44
N TRP A 160 13.33 -14.45 21.11
CA TRP A 160 12.60 -13.56 22.01
C TRP A 160 12.28 -12.28 21.25
N ALA A 161 10.99 -11.93 21.16
CA ALA A 161 10.54 -10.71 20.51
C ALA A 161 9.90 -9.77 21.52
N TYR A 162 10.20 -8.48 21.39
CA TYR A 162 9.86 -7.47 22.38
C TYR A 162 8.83 -6.49 21.82
N TYR A 163 7.74 -6.29 22.57
CA TYR A 163 6.59 -5.47 22.20
C TYR A 163 6.36 -4.35 23.20
N ASP A 164 6.12 -3.13 22.72
CA ASP A 164 5.73 -1.99 23.55
C ASP A 164 4.37 -1.46 23.09
N PHE A 165 3.35 -1.66 23.92
CA PHE A 165 1.97 -1.25 23.64
C PHE A 165 1.62 0.14 24.20
N ASN A 166 2.57 0.87 24.77
CA ASN A 166 2.29 2.20 25.30
C ASN A 166 1.75 3.13 24.20
N GLY A 167 0.52 3.63 24.40
CA GLY A 167 -0.16 4.50 23.45
C GLY A 167 -0.87 3.79 22.29
N VAL A 168 -0.88 2.46 22.26
CA VAL A 168 -1.56 1.66 21.25
C VAL A 168 -2.99 1.35 21.69
N PHE A 169 -3.96 2.02 21.08
CA PHE A 169 -5.38 1.81 21.36
C PHE A 169 -6.13 1.32 20.13
N PHE A 170 -7.07 0.41 20.34
CA PHE A 170 -8.09 0.09 19.35
C PHE A 170 -9.02 1.29 19.12
N HIS A 171 -9.75 1.30 18.00
CA HIS A 171 -10.62 2.41 17.59
C HIS A 171 -11.76 2.74 18.57
N ASP A 172 -12.12 1.79 19.45
CA ASP A 172 -13.09 1.95 20.52
C ASP A 172 -12.46 2.45 21.85
N GLY A 173 -11.15 2.72 21.85
CA GLY A 173 -10.40 3.22 23.00
C GLY A 173 -9.86 2.14 23.94
N VAL A 174 -10.08 0.85 23.64
CA VAL A 174 -9.50 -0.24 24.43
C VAL A 174 -7.98 -0.30 24.20
N GLN A 175 -7.22 -0.38 25.29
CA GLN A 175 -5.76 -0.51 25.26
C GLN A 175 -5.39 -1.90 24.72
N ALA A 176 -4.60 -1.93 23.64
CA ALA A 176 -4.08 -3.19 23.12
C ALA A 176 -3.04 -3.79 24.08
N THR A 177 -3.01 -5.12 24.18
CA THR A 177 -2.08 -5.85 25.06
C THR A 177 -1.45 -7.03 24.35
N ILE A 178 -0.51 -7.70 25.03
CA ILE A 178 0.08 -8.94 24.52
C ILE A 178 -0.96 -10.07 24.38
N GLY A 179 -2.07 -10.00 25.13
CA GLY A 179 -3.19 -10.93 24.99
C GLY A 179 -3.81 -10.88 23.60
N ASP A 180 -3.91 -9.69 22.99
CA ASP A 180 -4.38 -9.54 21.60
C ASP A 180 -3.42 -10.20 20.62
N VAL A 181 -2.11 -10.00 20.77
CA VAL A 181 -1.10 -10.66 19.91
C VAL A 181 -1.20 -12.18 20.00
N MET A 182 -1.31 -12.72 21.22
CA MET A 182 -1.46 -14.17 21.42
C MET A 182 -2.76 -14.71 20.82
N PHE A 183 -3.88 -14.01 21.02
CA PHE A 183 -5.15 -14.33 20.39
C PHE A 183 -5.00 -14.39 18.87
N ASN A 184 -4.33 -13.41 18.26
CA ASN A 184 -4.14 -13.32 16.82
C ASN A 184 -3.27 -14.45 16.27
N TYR A 185 -2.20 -14.86 16.96
CA TYR A 185 -1.41 -16.02 16.57
C TYR A 185 -2.24 -17.30 16.53
N VAL A 186 -3.11 -17.53 17.53
CA VAL A 186 -4.01 -18.69 17.54
C VAL A 186 -5.07 -18.55 16.45
N MET A 187 -5.82 -17.46 16.45
CA MET A 187 -6.97 -17.26 15.56
C MET A 187 -6.55 -17.31 14.08
N GLN A 188 -5.48 -16.61 13.69
CA GLN A 188 -5.02 -16.62 12.30
C GLN A 188 -4.41 -17.95 11.87
N SER A 189 -3.89 -18.76 12.80
CA SER A 189 -3.44 -20.14 12.49
C SER A 189 -4.59 -21.09 12.16
N LEU A 190 -5.78 -20.82 12.71
CA LEU A 190 -7.01 -21.58 12.41
C LEU A 190 -7.58 -21.21 11.03
N ASN A 191 -7.09 -20.14 10.41
CA ASN A 191 -7.58 -19.69 9.12
C ASN A 191 -6.80 -20.35 7.98
N PRO A 192 -7.41 -21.29 7.23
CA PRO A 192 -6.71 -22.01 6.17
C PRO A 192 -6.34 -21.13 4.95
N ARG A 193 -6.84 -19.89 4.82
CA ARG A 193 -6.78 -19.14 3.55
C ARG A 193 -6.05 -17.80 3.62
N PHE A 194 -5.76 -17.29 4.82
CA PHE A 194 -5.17 -15.95 4.99
C PHE A 194 -3.65 -15.94 5.11
N ASN A 195 -3.02 -16.98 5.64
CA ASN A 195 -1.58 -16.97 5.82
C ASN A 195 -0.99 -18.38 5.92
N THR A 196 -0.45 -18.88 4.81
CA THR A 196 0.27 -20.17 4.75
C THR A 196 1.51 -20.20 5.64
N ASP A 197 2.04 -19.05 6.04
CA ASP A 197 3.26 -18.95 6.84
C ASP A 197 2.92 -19.07 8.33
N MET A 198 1.70 -18.68 8.72
CA MET A 198 1.15 -18.89 10.06
C MET A 198 0.63 -20.31 10.28
N ARG A 199 0.38 -21.07 9.20
CA ARG A 199 0.12 -22.52 9.29
C ARG A 199 1.30 -23.30 9.84
N LEU A 200 2.51 -22.73 9.87
CA LEU A 200 3.64 -23.36 10.57
C LEU A 200 3.38 -23.56 12.08
N LEU A 201 2.33 -22.95 12.64
CA LEU A 201 1.85 -23.25 13.97
C LEU A 201 1.14 -24.62 14.09
N TRP A 202 0.65 -25.23 13.00
CA TRP A 202 -0.19 -26.44 13.03
C TRP A 202 -0.02 -27.34 11.77
N ASP A 203 0.13 -28.66 11.96
CA ASP A 203 0.03 -29.60 10.83
C ASP A 203 -1.43 -29.91 10.41
N ASP A 204 -2.41 -29.75 11.30
CA ASP A 204 -3.84 -29.95 11.02
C ASP A 204 -4.72 -29.03 11.89
N PRO A 205 -5.29 -27.93 11.36
CA PRO A 205 -6.11 -26.98 12.13
C PRO A 205 -7.38 -27.60 12.75
N ASN A 206 -7.73 -28.84 12.39
CA ASN A 206 -8.86 -29.59 12.94
C ASN A 206 -8.44 -30.75 13.88
N ALA A 207 -7.14 -30.84 14.23
CA ALA A 207 -6.64 -31.89 15.10
C ALA A 207 -7.34 -31.86 16.48
N ALA A 208 -7.61 -33.05 17.03
CA ALA A 208 -8.32 -33.22 18.29
C ALA A 208 -7.58 -32.69 19.54
N SER A 209 -6.34 -32.19 19.39
CA SER A 209 -5.59 -31.53 20.47
C SER A 209 -4.60 -30.50 19.92
N PHE A 210 -4.57 -29.33 20.57
CA PHE A 210 -3.71 -28.18 20.27
C PHE A 210 -2.18 -28.48 20.21
N PRO A 211 -1.58 -29.40 21.00
CA PRO A 211 -0.11 -29.52 21.09
C PRO A 211 0.60 -30.50 20.13
N ALA A 212 -0.07 -31.51 19.57
CA ALA A 212 0.62 -32.72 19.11
C ALA A 212 1.42 -32.61 17.79
N SER A 213 1.30 -31.49 17.05
CA SER A 213 1.81 -31.38 15.67
C SER A 213 2.24 -29.95 15.27
N ARG A 214 2.87 -29.20 16.18
CA ARG A 214 3.28 -27.80 15.91
C ARG A 214 4.71 -27.70 15.43
N HIS A 215 4.90 -26.98 14.32
CA HIS A 215 6.23 -26.57 13.84
C HIS A 215 6.73 -25.26 14.48
N LEU A 216 5.86 -24.51 15.16
CA LEU A 216 6.19 -23.29 15.93
C LEU A 216 5.43 -23.29 17.27
N ASN A 217 6.16 -23.07 18.37
CA ASN A 217 5.59 -22.87 19.69
C ASN A 217 5.80 -21.43 20.14
N VAL A 218 4.77 -20.82 20.72
CA VAL A 218 4.84 -19.47 21.29
C VAL A 218 4.62 -19.59 22.78
N PHE A 219 5.54 -19.04 23.56
CA PHE A 219 5.52 -19.08 25.01
C PHE A 219 5.51 -17.66 25.54
N LEU A 220 4.54 -17.37 26.40
CA LEU A 220 4.70 -16.33 27.41
C LEU A 220 5.54 -16.92 28.54
N PRO A 221 6.69 -16.32 28.88
CA PRO A 221 7.57 -16.86 29.92
C PRO A 221 6.87 -16.79 31.28
N ALA A 222 6.70 -17.94 31.93
CA ALA A 222 6.20 -18.00 33.30
C ALA A 222 7.39 -17.90 34.27
N SER A 223 7.51 -16.77 34.96
CA SER A 223 8.25 -16.73 36.22
C SER A 223 7.62 -15.75 37.22
N TRP A 224 6.45 -16.10 37.75
CA TRP A 224 6.15 -16.10 39.20
C TRP A 224 4.69 -16.46 39.45
N HIS A 225 4.43 -17.70 39.86
CA HIS A 225 3.17 -18.03 40.52
C HIS A 225 3.13 -17.37 41.90
N GLY A 226 2.14 -16.52 42.11
CA GLY A 226 1.74 -15.98 43.41
C GLY A 226 0.51 -15.10 43.21
N ALA A 227 -0.58 -15.39 43.91
CA ALA A 227 -1.89 -14.74 43.75
C ALA A 227 -1.75 -13.20 43.62
N GLY A 228 -2.07 -12.67 42.42
CA GLY A 228 -1.86 -11.27 42.04
C GLY A 228 -0.90 -11.02 40.87
N ALA A 229 -0.40 -12.06 40.19
CA ALA A 229 0.53 -11.94 39.07
C ALA A 229 -0.08 -11.20 37.85
N THR A 230 0.40 -10.00 37.57
CA THR A 230 0.34 -9.41 36.22
C THR A 230 1.18 -10.25 35.26
N LEU A 231 0.73 -10.34 34.00
CA LEU A 231 1.36 -11.04 32.87
C LEU A 231 2.89 -10.87 32.83
N GLY A 232 3.62 -11.69 32.05
CA GLY A 232 5.08 -11.54 31.79
C GLY A 232 5.51 -10.21 31.10
N CYS A 233 4.68 -9.19 31.23
CA CYS A 233 4.89 -7.80 30.95
C CYS A 233 5.27 -7.07 32.24
N GLY A 234 6.19 -6.12 32.15
CA GLY A 234 6.76 -5.47 33.33
C GLY A 234 8.28 -5.58 33.30
N PRO A 235 8.96 -4.69 34.03
CA PRO A 235 10.40 -4.81 34.17
C PRO A 235 10.64 -5.92 35.19
N THR A 236 11.12 -7.07 34.75
CA THR A 236 12.23 -7.61 35.54
C THR A 236 13.42 -6.78 35.08
N ASP A 237 14.19 -6.17 36.00
CA ASP A 237 15.28 -5.24 35.69
C ASP A 237 16.35 -5.80 34.72
N VAL A 238 16.24 -7.08 34.37
CA VAL A 238 17.08 -7.84 33.45
C VAL A 238 16.56 -7.95 32.01
N GLN A 239 15.27 -7.75 31.73
CA GLN A 239 14.70 -8.04 30.40
C GLN A 239 14.60 -6.85 29.45
N TRP A 240 14.70 -5.62 29.95
CA TRP A 240 14.52 -4.43 29.12
C TRP A 240 15.45 -3.30 29.58
N GLU A 241 16.55 -3.11 28.86
CA GLU A 241 17.58 -2.15 29.24
C GLU A 241 17.02 -0.71 29.27
N GLY A 242 17.15 -0.04 30.43
CA GLY A 242 16.74 1.34 30.60
C GLY A 242 15.22 1.56 30.67
N ALA A 243 14.42 0.52 31.00
CA ALA A 243 12.97 0.62 31.15
C ALA A 243 12.51 1.72 32.13
N SER A 244 13.28 1.98 33.19
CA SER A 244 13.02 3.06 34.15
C SER A 244 13.18 4.48 33.57
N ALA A 245 13.86 4.62 32.43
CA ALA A 245 14.09 5.89 31.75
C ALA A 245 13.17 6.11 30.52
N LEU A 246 12.37 5.11 30.12
CA LEU A 246 11.46 5.20 28.98
C LEU A 246 10.05 5.61 29.45
N PRO A 247 9.44 6.68 28.88
CA PRO A 247 8.08 7.09 29.23
C PRO A 247 7.06 5.96 29.06
N GLY A 248 6.02 5.91 29.90
CA GLY A 248 4.94 4.90 29.82
C GLY A 248 4.98 3.84 30.91
N SER A 249 4.02 2.92 30.85
CA SER A 249 3.87 1.80 31.77
C SER A 249 4.76 0.64 31.34
N ASN A 250 5.56 0.12 32.27
CA ASN A 250 6.32 -1.10 32.02
C ASN A 250 5.42 -2.34 31.92
N ALA A 251 4.21 -2.32 32.48
CA ALA A 251 3.25 -3.43 32.34
C ALA A 251 2.72 -3.60 30.91
N LEU A 252 3.00 -2.65 30.01
CA LEU A 252 2.68 -2.72 28.57
C LEU A 252 3.90 -3.07 27.72
N ARG A 253 5.04 -3.37 28.36
CA ARG A 253 6.26 -3.85 27.72
C ARG A 253 6.40 -5.33 27.99
N CYS A 254 6.35 -6.13 26.94
CA CYS A 254 6.22 -7.58 27.04
C CYS A 254 7.21 -8.28 26.09
N ALA A 255 7.66 -9.47 26.48
CA ALA A 255 8.46 -10.34 25.62
C ALA A 255 7.72 -11.65 25.32
N LEU A 256 7.76 -12.10 24.06
CA LEU A 256 7.28 -13.42 23.65
C LEU A 256 8.45 -14.28 23.20
N ARG A 257 8.49 -15.52 23.67
CA ARG A 257 9.46 -16.51 23.22
C ARG A 257 8.84 -17.43 22.17
N PHE A 258 9.40 -17.41 20.98
CA PHE A 258 9.07 -18.30 19.88
C PHE A 258 10.10 -19.43 19.82
N GLN A 259 9.65 -20.66 19.67
CA GLN A 259 10.50 -21.83 19.48
C GLN A 259 10.09 -22.56 18.21
N LEU A 260 10.94 -22.47 17.20
CA LEU A 260 10.75 -23.10 15.90
C LEU A 260 11.29 -24.54 15.93
N GLN A 261 10.56 -25.48 15.34
CA GLN A 261 11.05 -26.85 15.14
C GLN A 261 12.14 -26.90 14.07
N ASP A 262 11.96 -26.13 13.01
CA ASP A 262 12.86 -26.01 11.87
C ASP A 262 13.20 -24.55 11.61
N ASP A 263 14.27 -24.31 10.86
CA ASP A 263 14.58 -22.96 10.40
C ASP A 263 13.49 -22.49 9.44
N PHE A 264 13.16 -21.19 9.51
CA PHE A 264 12.15 -20.59 8.64
C PHE A 264 12.58 -19.20 8.19
N ALA A 265 12.93 -19.06 6.92
CA ALA A 265 13.47 -17.84 6.33
C ALA A 265 12.51 -16.65 6.40
N LEU A 266 11.21 -16.93 6.41
CA LEU A 266 10.15 -15.91 6.40
C LEU A 266 9.61 -15.60 7.79
N PHE A 267 10.12 -16.26 8.83
CA PHE A 267 9.62 -16.11 10.19
C PHE A 267 9.53 -14.63 10.58
N TYR A 268 10.59 -13.87 10.35
CA TYR A 268 10.65 -12.49 10.79
C TYR A 268 9.75 -11.55 9.97
N ARG A 269 9.66 -11.76 8.65
CA ARG A 269 8.86 -10.92 7.75
C ARG A 269 7.38 -11.26 7.81
N SER A 270 7.02 -12.53 7.59
CA SER A 270 5.64 -12.98 7.45
C SER A 270 4.96 -13.31 8.78
N THR A 271 5.67 -13.95 9.72
CA THR A 271 5.09 -14.48 10.96
C THR A 271 5.20 -13.49 12.12
N LEU A 272 6.35 -12.83 12.25
CA LEU A 272 6.62 -11.94 13.37
C LEU A 272 6.10 -10.53 13.11
N ILE A 273 6.45 -9.95 11.95
CA ILE A 273 6.11 -8.56 11.61
C ILE A 273 4.73 -8.45 10.95
N GLY A 274 4.41 -9.37 10.04
CA GLY A 274 3.17 -9.37 9.25
C GLY A 274 1.89 -9.72 10.02
N LEU A 275 1.94 -9.88 11.35
CA LEU A 275 0.76 -10.20 12.14
C LEU A 275 -0.19 -9.00 12.20
N THR A 276 -1.33 -9.11 11.52
CA THR A 276 -2.43 -8.13 11.63
C THR A 276 -3.06 -8.24 13.01
N LEU A 277 -3.34 -7.12 13.69
CA LEU A 277 -3.84 -7.14 15.06
C LEU A 277 -5.36 -6.94 15.11
N PHE A 278 -6.10 -8.02 15.40
CA PHE A 278 -7.53 -7.99 15.68
C PHE A 278 -7.81 -7.84 17.19
N PRO A 279 -8.86 -7.10 17.59
CA PRO A 279 -9.22 -6.94 19.01
C PRO A 279 -9.78 -8.23 19.60
N ARG A 280 -9.07 -8.86 20.54
CA ARG A 280 -9.51 -10.10 21.20
C ARG A 280 -10.91 -9.93 21.81
N HIS A 281 -11.16 -8.79 22.45
CA HIS A 281 -12.42 -8.51 23.15
C HIS A 281 -13.64 -8.48 22.23
N MET A 282 -13.47 -8.22 20.93
CA MET A 282 -14.57 -8.24 19.96
C MET A 282 -14.93 -9.66 19.48
N PHE A 283 -14.05 -10.64 19.67
CA PHE A 283 -14.27 -12.02 19.19
C PHE A 283 -14.48 -13.02 20.34
N GLU A 284 -13.78 -12.87 21.45
CA GLU A 284 -13.87 -13.77 22.61
C GLU A 284 -14.96 -13.35 23.61
N GLY A 285 -15.43 -12.09 23.55
CA GLY A 285 -16.44 -11.53 24.46
C GLY A 285 -17.83 -11.42 23.86
N THR A 286 -18.07 -12.01 22.69
CA THR A 286 -19.23 -11.73 21.84
C THR A 286 -20.06 -13.00 21.58
N GLY A 287 -21.33 -12.97 22.02
CA GLY A 287 -22.26 -14.11 22.09
C GLY A 287 -23.41 -13.84 23.08
N ILE A 288 -24.17 -14.86 23.48
CA ILE A 288 -25.05 -14.76 24.66
C ILE A 288 -24.16 -14.90 25.90
N GLY A 289 -23.99 -13.82 26.66
CA GLY A 289 -23.23 -13.83 27.90
C GLY A 289 -23.86 -14.74 28.95
N GLY A 290 -23.11 -15.09 30.01
CA GLY A 290 -23.64 -15.82 31.17
C GLY A 290 -24.76 -15.08 31.94
N ASP A 291 -25.08 -13.84 31.53
CA ASP A 291 -26.18 -13.00 31.97
C ASP A 291 -27.46 -13.15 31.11
N GLY A 292 -27.41 -13.93 30.03
CA GLY A 292 -28.51 -14.14 29.10
C GLY A 292 -28.71 -13.01 28.08
N LEU A 293 -27.78 -12.05 27.97
CA LEU A 293 -27.86 -10.96 26.99
C LEU A 293 -27.02 -11.29 25.75
N SER A 294 -27.62 -11.19 24.56
CA SER A 294 -26.92 -11.26 23.28
C SER A 294 -26.14 -9.98 23.03
N HIS A 295 -24.81 -10.02 23.06
CA HIS A 295 -23.99 -8.85 22.71
C HIS A 295 -23.91 -8.61 21.19
N HIS A 296 -24.13 -9.65 20.37
CA HIS A 296 -24.33 -9.54 18.91
C HIS A 296 -25.48 -10.44 18.46
N PRO A 297 -26.20 -10.07 17.39
CA PRO A 297 -27.34 -10.84 16.90
C PRO A 297 -26.91 -12.24 16.45
N VAL A 298 -27.47 -13.25 17.09
CA VAL A 298 -27.44 -14.62 16.59
C VAL A 298 -28.13 -14.62 15.22
N MET A 299 -27.43 -15.06 14.20
CA MET A 299 -27.96 -15.17 12.84
C MET A 299 -29.18 -16.12 12.82
N PRO A 300 -30.33 -15.74 12.22
CA PRO A 300 -31.43 -16.67 12.02
C PRO A 300 -31.07 -17.73 10.97
N ALA A 301 -31.41 -19.00 11.25
CA ALA A 301 -31.26 -20.15 10.35
C ALA A 301 -31.90 -19.86 8.97
N PRO A 302 -31.25 -20.24 7.84
CA PRO A 302 -31.01 -21.66 7.52
C PRO A 302 -29.60 -22.00 6.99
N THR A 303 -28.61 -21.12 7.13
CA THR A 303 -27.28 -21.27 6.50
C THR A 303 -26.14 -21.75 7.40
N TYR A 304 -26.41 -22.18 8.63
CA TYR A 304 -25.35 -22.59 9.59
C TYR A 304 -25.50 -24.03 10.07
N PRO A 305 -24.39 -24.70 10.43
CA PRO A 305 -24.44 -25.91 11.24
C PRO A 305 -25.28 -25.67 12.50
N ALA A 306 -26.13 -26.62 12.88
CA ALA A 306 -27.04 -26.48 14.02
C ALA A 306 -26.30 -26.15 15.34
N GLU A 307 -25.01 -26.52 15.43
CA GLU A 307 -24.14 -26.23 16.57
C GLU A 307 -23.73 -24.76 16.75
N CYS A 308 -24.04 -23.87 15.80
CA CYS A 308 -23.71 -22.43 15.85
C CYS A 308 -24.91 -21.53 16.19
N ALA A 309 -26.12 -22.08 16.36
CA ALA A 309 -27.28 -21.32 16.80
C ALA A 309 -27.19 -21.02 18.31
N ASP A 310 -27.34 -19.74 18.69
CA ASP A 310 -27.42 -19.29 20.09
C ASP A 310 -26.19 -19.61 20.97
N THR A 311 -24.98 -19.59 20.40
CA THR A 311 -23.74 -19.96 21.12
C THR A 311 -22.69 -18.85 21.17
N ASP A 312 -22.18 -18.58 22.37
CA ASP A 312 -20.82 -18.07 22.62
C ASP A 312 -19.80 -18.87 21.78
N TRP A 313 -18.94 -18.18 21.03
CA TRP A 313 -17.91 -18.80 20.20
C TRP A 313 -16.79 -19.44 21.01
N GLY A 314 -16.66 -19.08 22.30
CA GLY A 314 -15.61 -19.57 23.19
C GLY A 314 -14.35 -18.71 23.13
N LEU A 315 -13.27 -19.27 23.67
CA LEU A 315 -12.00 -18.58 23.86
C LEU A 315 -10.90 -19.27 23.06
N ALA A 316 -10.02 -18.50 22.42
CA ALA A 316 -8.87 -19.01 21.67
C ALA A 316 -7.64 -19.12 22.57
N ILE A 317 -7.54 -18.25 23.58
CA ILE A 317 -6.52 -18.31 24.62
C ILE A 317 -7.16 -18.34 26.02
N TYR A 318 -6.45 -18.93 26.99
CA TYR A 318 -6.89 -18.89 28.39
C TYR A 318 -7.06 -17.42 28.86
N PRO A 319 -7.88 -17.13 29.90
CA PRO A 319 -7.96 -15.79 30.50
C PRO A 319 -6.65 -15.39 31.22
N GLU A 320 -6.37 -14.09 31.33
CA GLU A 320 -5.12 -13.56 31.93
C GLU A 320 -4.89 -14.00 33.38
N SER A 321 -5.96 -14.30 34.11
CA SER A 321 -5.90 -14.81 35.48
C SER A 321 -5.62 -16.32 35.59
N ASP A 322 -5.66 -17.05 34.48
CA ASP A 322 -5.48 -18.50 34.46
C ASP A 322 -3.98 -18.87 34.51
N PRO A 323 -3.56 -19.88 35.30
CA PRO A 323 -2.18 -20.37 35.32
C PRO A 323 -1.64 -20.82 33.95
N ASN A 324 -2.51 -21.23 33.03
CA ASN A 324 -2.17 -21.64 31.67
C ASN A 324 -2.24 -20.48 30.66
N PHE A 325 -2.42 -19.24 31.13
CA PHE A 325 -2.39 -18.07 30.26
C PHE A 325 -1.12 -18.03 29.42
N GLY A 326 -1.29 -17.71 28.13
CA GLY A 326 -0.22 -17.78 27.13
C GLY A 326 -0.02 -19.14 26.50
N GLN A 327 -0.87 -20.11 26.86
CA GLN A 327 -1.19 -21.26 26.03
C GLN A 327 -2.50 -20.97 25.30
N GLY A 328 -2.71 -21.53 24.12
CA GLY A 328 -4.04 -21.52 23.50
C GLY A 328 -4.92 -22.59 24.13
N ILE A 329 -6.24 -22.41 24.04
CA ILE A 329 -7.18 -23.34 24.66
C ILE A 329 -7.18 -24.66 23.91
N ARG A 330 -6.99 -25.75 24.66
CA ARG A 330 -7.01 -27.10 24.07
C ARG A 330 -8.44 -27.50 23.72
N THR A 331 -8.60 -28.22 22.62
CA THR A 331 -9.89 -28.75 22.16
C THR A 331 -10.52 -29.77 23.13
N ASP A 332 -9.72 -30.40 23.98
CA ASP A 332 -10.16 -31.30 25.06
C ASP A 332 -10.36 -30.58 26.40
N GLU A 333 -10.13 -29.27 26.47
CA GLU A 333 -10.36 -28.47 27.67
C GLU A 333 -11.86 -28.39 27.97
N THR A 334 -12.22 -28.62 29.23
CA THR A 334 -13.63 -28.59 29.68
C THR A 334 -13.94 -27.37 30.54
N THR A 335 -12.90 -26.72 31.09
CA THR A 335 -13.02 -25.48 31.87
C THR A 335 -13.44 -24.30 31.00
N TYR A 336 -12.94 -24.27 29.78
CA TYR A 336 -13.24 -23.26 28.78
C TYR A 336 -13.81 -23.91 27.53
N ARG A 337 -14.66 -23.18 26.81
CA ARG A 337 -15.13 -23.63 25.49
C ARG A 337 -14.07 -23.26 24.45
N PRO A 338 -13.52 -24.22 23.69
CA PRO A 338 -12.57 -23.92 22.62
C PRO A 338 -13.22 -23.01 21.57
N PHE A 339 -12.44 -22.05 21.06
CA PHE A 339 -12.90 -21.12 20.03
C PHE A 339 -13.42 -21.84 18.78
N ARG A 340 -14.67 -21.55 18.41
CA ARG A 340 -15.36 -22.14 17.27
C ARG A 340 -15.24 -21.25 16.03
N TYR A 341 -14.11 -21.36 15.33
CA TYR A 341 -13.82 -20.56 14.13
C TYR A 341 -14.96 -20.59 13.08
N GLN A 342 -15.51 -21.78 12.79
CA GLN A 342 -16.61 -21.96 11.83
C GLN A 342 -17.91 -21.23 12.20
N CYS A 343 -18.11 -20.90 13.48
CA CYS A 343 -19.27 -20.13 13.93
C CYS A 343 -19.00 -18.61 13.90
N ALA A 344 -17.74 -18.18 14.03
CA ALA A 344 -17.32 -16.78 13.94
C ALA A 344 -17.16 -16.29 12.49
N GLU A 345 -16.75 -17.17 11.58
CA GLU A 345 -16.58 -16.84 10.15
C GLU A 345 -17.84 -16.16 9.55
N PRO A 346 -19.06 -16.69 9.70
CA PRO A 346 -20.23 -16.09 9.07
C PRO A 346 -20.79 -14.83 9.77
N TRP A 347 -20.16 -14.32 10.84
CA TRP A 347 -20.69 -13.18 11.59
C TRP A 347 -20.93 -11.94 10.70
N PRO A 348 -22.18 -11.44 10.59
CA PRO A 348 -22.49 -10.27 9.78
C PRO A 348 -22.25 -8.98 10.58
N MET A 349 -20.98 -8.65 10.81
CA MET A 349 -20.60 -7.41 11.49
C MET A 349 -21.38 -6.19 10.96
N VAL A 350 -21.81 -5.31 11.87
CA VAL A 350 -22.29 -3.96 11.53
C VAL A 350 -21.10 -2.99 11.44
N ASP A 351 -21.34 -1.76 10.96
CA ASP A 351 -20.27 -0.74 10.84
C ASP A 351 -19.52 -0.51 12.17
N ALA A 352 -20.23 -0.57 13.31
CA ALA A 352 -19.66 -0.37 14.64
C ALA A 352 -18.81 -1.56 15.15
N ASP A 353 -18.97 -2.75 14.57
CA ASP A 353 -18.22 -3.95 14.99
C ASP A 353 -16.80 -3.97 14.39
N VAL A 354 -16.54 -3.11 13.39
CA VAL A 354 -15.28 -3.06 12.65
C VAL A 354 -14.27 -2.18 13.38
N VAL A 355 -13.66 -2.75 14.40
CA VAL A 355 -12.67 -2.10 15.29
C VAL A 355 -11.27 -2.63 14.99
N GLY A 356 -10.32 -1.74 14.73
CA GLY A 356 -8.91 -2.09 14.52
C GLY A 356 -7.96 -1.12 15.22
N THR A 357 -6.68 -1.15 14.84
CA THR A 357 -5.60 -0.28 15.36
C THR A 357 -5.02 0.66 14.31
N GLY A 358 -5.51 0.58 13.08
CA GLY A 358 -5.00 1.29 11.93
C GLY A 358 -5.27 2.80 11.94
N PRO A 359 -4.67 3.50 10.97
CA PRO A 359 -4.72 4.96 10.88
C PRO A 359 -6.12 5.52 10.55
N PHE A 360 -7.03 4.67 10.06
CA PHE A 360 -8.42 5.03 9.81
C PHE A 360 -9.35 4.10 10.58
N LYS A 361 -10.41 4.63 11.17
CA LYS A 361 -11.52 3.83 11.70
C LYS A 361 -12.55 3.56 10.60
N PHE A 362 -13.24 2.43 10.71
CA PHE A 362 -14.33 2.15 9.79
C PHE A 362 -15.46 3.17 9.99
N GLY A 363 -15.95 3.72 8.88
CA GLY A 363 -17.02 4.71 8.87
C GLY A 363 -18.34 4.04 8.57
N THR A 364 -18.72 4.01 7.29
CA THR A 364 -19.95 3.35 6.86
C THR A 364 -19.79 2.66 5.53
N TRP A 365 -20.60 1.62 5.30
CA TRP A 365 -20.68 0.95 4.01
C TRP A 365 -22.13 0.83 3.53
N SER A 366 -22.38 1.37 2.36
CA SER A 366 -23.63 1.24 1.62
C SER A 366 -23.40 0.33 0.41
N PHE A 367 -23.98 -0.86 0.46
CA PHE A 367 -23.84 -1.87 -0.59
C PHE A 367 -24.24 -1.29 -1.96
N GLY A 368 -23.34 -1.42 -2.92
CA GLY A 368 -23.48 -0.99 -4.30
C GLY A 368 -23.21 0.49 -4.53
N ALA A 369 -22.94 1.28 -3.48
CA ALA A 369 -22.75 2.72 -3.56
C ALA A 369 -21.35 3.16 -3.13
N PHE A 370 -21.00 3.00 -1.85
CA PHE A 370 -19.71 3.44 -1.33
C PHE A 370 -19.32 2.76 0.00
N ALA A 371 -18.02 2.78 0.30
CA ALA A 371 -17.48 2.56 1.64
C ALA A 371 -16.70 3.79 2.09
N ARG A 372 -16.67 4.08 3.39
CA ARG A 372 -15.93 5.21 3.97
C ARG A 372 -15.16 4.76 5.18
N VAL A 373 -13.92 5.25 5.29
CA VAL A 373 -13.11 5.19 6.51
C VAL A 373 -12.70 6.60 6.92
N ASP A 374 -12.66 6.87 8.22
CA ASP A 374 -12.37 8.19 8.78
C ASP A 374 -11.05 8.15 9.55
N LYS A 375 -10.27 9.23 9.50
CA LYS A 375 -9.00 9.31 10.22
C LYS A 375 -9.20 9.02 11.71
N TYR A 376 -8.38 8.13 12.25
CA TYR A 376 -8.32 7.86 13.68
C TYR A 376 -7.32 8.80 14.34
N THR A 377 -7.82 9.82 15.04
CA THR A 377 -6.99 10.87 15.66
C THR A 377 -6.09 10.37 16.78
N ASN A 378 -6.34 9.17 17.29
CA ASN A 378 -5.52 8.54 18.32
C ASN A 378 -4.61 7.43 17.74
N TYR A 379 -4.40 7.43 16.42
CA TYR A 379 -3.46 6.51 15.78
C TYR A 379 -2.08 6.61 16.40
N PHE A 380 -1.46 5.46 16.67
CA PHE A 380 -0.16 5.37 17.30
C PHE A 380 0.96 5.54 16.26
N TYR A 381 1.88 6.46 16.52
CA TYR A 381 3.09 6.66 15.70
C TYR A 381 4.30 7.02 16.57
N GLY A 382 4.31 6.57 17.83
CA GLY A 382 5.42 6.78 18.78
C GLY A 382 5.19 7.88 19.83
N VAL A 383 4.06 8.57 19.78
CA VAL A 383 3.65 9.58 20.78
C VAL A 383 2.36 9.17 21.47
N ASN A 384 2.14 9.67 22.67
CA ASN A 384 0.85 9.51 23.33
C ASN A 384 -0.22 10.34 22.60
N PRO A 385 -1.32 9.73 22.13
CA PRO A 385 -2.34 10.44 21.37
C PRO A 385 -3.08 11.50 22.18
N SER A 386 -3.22 11.31 23.49
CA SER A 386 -3.89 12.26 24.41
C SER A 386 -2.95 13.36 24.91
N ASN A 387 -1.63 13.15 24.83
CA ASN A 387 -0.63 14.13 25.23
C ASN A 387 0.66 13.99 24.38
N PRO A 388 0.76 14.69 23.23
CA PRO A 388 1.90 14.58 22.32
C PRO A 388 3.28 14.94 22.92
N LEU A 389 3.33 15.58 24.10
CA LEU A 389 4.57 15.84 24.82
C LEU A 389 5.19 14.56 25.41
N VAL A 390 4.38 13.51 25.59
CA VAL A 390 4.85 12.19 26.03
C VAL A 390 5.22 11.38 24.80
N VAL A 391 6.53 11.26 24.54
CA VAL A 391 7.07 10.49 23.43
C VAL A 391 7.48 9.11 23.92
N TYR A 392 6.80 8.07 23.46
CA TYR A 392 7.14 6.67 23.76
C TYR A 392 8.30 6.17 22.90
N ASP A 393 8.36 6.60 21.64
CA ASP A 393 9.40 6.24 20.69
C ASP A 393 9.68 7.37 19.70
N ALA A 394 10.73 8.16 19.96
CA ALA A 394 11.11 9.29 19.11
C ALA A 394 11.68 8.85 17.74
N ALA A 395 12.12 7.59 17.58
CA ALA A 395 12.58 7.09 16.29
C ALA A 395 11.40 6.74 15.39
N LEU A 396 10.26 6.34 15.96
CA LEU A 396 9.09 5.97 15.16
C LEU A 396 8.51 7.17 14.41
N THR A 397 8.58 8.37 14.99
CA THR A 397 8.10 9.61 14.36
C THR A 397 8.92 10.04 13.14
N THR A 398 10.09 9.45 12.89
CA THR A 398 10.85 9.67 11.64
C THR A 398 10.29 8.85 10.48
N TYR A 399 9.57 7.77 10.76
CA TYR A 399 8.98 6.88 9.76
C TYR A 399 7.48 7.10 9.62
N MET A 400 6.77 7.29 10.74
CA MET A 400 5.31 7.26 10.80
C MET A 400 4.75 8.57 11.36
N HIS A 401 3.56 8.92 10.90
CA HIS A 401 2.78 10.07 11.34
C HIS A 401 1.29 9.78 11.10
N GLN A 402 0.41 10.66 11.56
CA GLN A 402 -1.02 10.56 11.25
C GLN A 402 -1.29 10.90 9.78
N PRO A 403 -2.35 10.34 9.16
CA PRO A 403 -2.78 10.75 7.83
C PRO A 403 -3.10 12.24 7.76
N PHE A 404 -2.71 12.89 6.67
CA PHE A 404 -3.08 14.29 6.44
C PHE A 404 -4.55 14.45 6.01
N VAL A 405 -5.14 13.42 5.40
CA VAL A 405 -6.56 13.41 5.01
C VAL A 405 -7.47 13.09 6.19
N ASP A 406 -8.69 13.61 6.18
CA ASP A 406 -9.68 13.36 7.24
C ASP A 406 -10.51 12.09 7.00
N ALA A 407 -10.65 11.67 5.74
CA ALA A 407 -11.36 10.45 5.37
C ALA A 407 -10.96 9.95 3.98
N ILE A 408 -11.22 8.67 3.72
CA ILE A 408 -11.19 8.07 2.38
C ILE A 408 -12.61 7.62 2.02
N LEU A 409 -13.07 8.01 0.84
CA LEU A 409 -14.38 7.64 0.30
C LEU A 409 -14.20 6.76 -0.95
N TYR A 410 -14.55 5.49 -0.84
CA TYR A 410 -14.50 4.53 -1.93
C TYR A 410 -15.84 4.51 -2.68
N LYS A 411 -15.87 5.02 -3.91
CA LYS A 411 -17.05 5.04 -4.78
C LYS A 411 -16.96 3.93 -5.82
N ILE A 412 -18.11 3.33 -6.16
CA ILE A 412 -18.17 2.20 -7.09
C ILE A 412 -18.51 2.65 -8.51
N TYR A 413 -17.65 2.32 -9.47
CA TYR A 413 -17.82 2.55 -10.90
C TYR A 413 -17.72 1.21 -11.63
N ARG A 414 -18.85 0.63 -12.02
CA ARG A 414 -18.93 -0.75 -12.55
C ARG A 414 -18.19 -0.99 -13.87
N THR A 415 -17.70 0.06 -14.52
CA THR A 415 -16.84 -0.05 -15.70
C THR A 415 -15.66 0.89 -15.56
N THR A 416 -14.51 0.47 -16.09
CA THR A 416 -13.28 1.26 -16.06
C THR A 416 -13.41 2.61 -16.77
N GLN A 417 -14.16 2.65 -17.89
CA GLN A 417 -14.43 3.88 -18.60
C GLN A 417 -15.13 4.92 -17.72
N LEU A 418 -16.13 4.52 -16.92
CA LEU A 418 -16.83 5.44 -16.03
C LEU A 418 -15.90 5.98 -14.93
N GLY A 419 -15.04 5.14 -14.37
CA GLY A 419 -14.05 5.55 -13.37
C GLY A 419 -13.05 6.57 -13.93
N VAL A 420 -12.49 6.33 -15.12
CA VAL A 420 -11.55 7.26 -15.77
C VAL A 420 -12.22 8.59 -16.13
N LEU A 421 -13.47 8.57 -16.60
CA LEU A 421 -14.23 9.79 -16.86
C LEU A 421 -14.52 10.58 -15.58
N ALA A 422 -14.84 9.89 -14.47
CA ALA A 422 -15.03 10.52 -13.17
C ALA A 422 -13.75 11.17 -12.64
N LEU A 423 -12.57 10.57 -12.91
CA LEU A 423 -11.27 11.16 -12.57
C LEU A 423 -11.06 12.48 -13.34
N ARG A 424 -11.29 12.48 -14.66
CA ARG A 424 -11.20 13.69 -15.52
C ARG A 424 -12.20 14.77 -15.13
N ALA A 425 -13.41 14.39 -14.75
CA ALA A 425 -14.43 15.32 -14.26
C ALA A 425 -14.13 15.86 -12.85
N GLY A 426 -13.17 15.25 -12.14
CA GLY A 426 -12.80 15.60 -10.78
C GLY A 426 -13.77 15.14 -9.69
N GLU A 427 -14.61 14.16 -10.00
CA GLU A 427 -15.51 13.52 -9.03
C GLU A 427 -14.79 12.54 -8.09
N ILE A 428 -13.65 12.02 -8.54
CA ILE A 428 -12.70 11.20 -7.79
C ILE A 428 -11.29 11.77 -7.93
N ASP A 429 -10.45 11.44 -6.96
CA ASP A 429 -9.06 11.88 -6.86
C ASP A 429 -8.09 10.82 -7.37
N PHE A 430 -8.50 9.55 -7.31
CA PHE A 430 -7.72 8.41 -7.77
C PHE A 430 -8.64 7.31 -8.26
N TYR A 431 -8.27 6.69 -9.39
CA TYR A 431 -8.94 5.49 -9.89
C TYR A 431 -8.16 4.27 -9.45
N HIS A 432 -8.72 3.52 -8.49
CA HIS A 432 -8.13 2.34 -7.88
C HIS A 432 -8.35 1.09 -8.74
N TRP A 433 -7.88 1.16 -9.99
CA TRP A 433 -7.65 0.03 -10.88
C TRP A 433 -6.72 0.45 -12.03
N ASN A 434 -6.27 -0.51 -12.84
CA ASN A 434 -5.40 -0.21 -13.97
C ASN A 434 -6.15 0.64 -15.02
N VAL A 435 -5.58 1.78 -15.38
CA VAL A 435 -6.06 2.63 -16.47
C VAL A 435 -5.79 1.92 -17.81
N PRO A 436 -6.81 1.75 -18.67
CA PRO A 436 -6.64 1.16 -19.99
C PRO A 436 -5.80 2.07 -20.90
N ALA A 437 -4.99 1.46 -21.77
CA ALA A 437 -4.03 2.13 -22.63
C ALA A 437 -4.65 3.24 -23.49
N GLU A 438 -5.89 3.04 -23.95
CA GLU A 438 -6.60 3.99 -24.82
C GLU A 438 -6.89 5.34 -24.15
N PHE A 439 -6.93 5.40 -22.81
CA PHE A 439 -7.15 6.66 -22.08
C PHE A 439 -5.84 7.38 -21.73
N VAL A 440 -4.68 6.71 -21.83
CA VAL A 440 -3.40 7.26 -21.39
C VAL A 440 -3.02 8.56 -22.13
N PRO A 441 -3.13 8.65 -23.47
CA PRO A 441 -2.81 9.90 -24.18
C PRO A 441 -3.65 11.09 -23.72
N ASP A 442 -4.94 10.88 -23.46
CA ASP A 442 -5.84 11.93 -22.98
C ASP A 442 -5.48 12.40 -21.56
N LEU A 443 -5.17 11.46 -20.66
CA LEU A 443 -4.81 11.76 -19.28
C LEU A 443 -3.44 12.46 -19.17
N LEU A 444 -2.48 12.09 -20.03
CA LEU A 444 -1.17 12.77 -20.10
C LEU A 444 -1.28 14.22 -20.57
N ASN A 445 -2.32 14.56 -21.34
CA ASN A 445 -2.58 15.92 -21.81
C ASN A 445 -3.40 16.77 -20.80
N ASP A 446 -3.93 16.16 -19.74
CA ASP A 446 -4.68 16.88 -18.71
C ASP A 446 -3.73 17.45 -17.65
N PRO A 447 -3.63 18.79 -17.49
CA PRO A 447 -2.69 19.39 -16.54
C PRO A 447 -3.04 19.09 -15.08
N HIS A 448 -4.24 18.62 -14.77
CA HIS A 448 -4.68 18.30 -13.42
C HIS A 448 -4.42 16.85 -13.02
N ILE A 449 -3.99 16.00 -13.96
CA ILE A 449 -3.81 14.57 -13.73
C ILE A 449 -2.34 14.21 -13.90
N ARG A 450 -1.84 13.39 -12.97
CA ARG A 450 -0.56 12.70 -13.13
C ARG A 450 -0.81 11.23 -13.41
N VAL A 451 -0.10 10.71 -14.41
CA VAL A 451 -0.12 9.29 -14.77
C VAL A 451 1.19 8.65 -14.28
N TRP A 452 1.06 7.48 -13.68
CA TRP A 452 2.13 6.64 -13.19
C TRP A 452 2.17 5.35 -13.99
N ALA A 453 3.37 4.87 -14.30
CA ALA A 453 3.59 3.62 -15.01
C ALA A 453 4.59 2.79 -14.22
N ASN A 454 4.09 1.75 -13.56
CA ASN A 454 4.87 0.91 -12.64
C ASN A 454 4.91 -0.54 -13.15
N ALA A 455 6.03 -1.22 -12.95
CA ALA A 455 6.12 -2.64 -13.30
C ALA A 455 5.35 -3.49 -12.28
N GLU A 456 4.41 -4.33 -12.72
CA GLU A 456 3.64 -5.20 -11.83
C GLU A 456 4.49 -6.41 -11.39
N PRO A 457 4.61 -6.69 -10.07
CA PRO A 457 5.20 -7.94 -9.59
C PRO A 457 4.32 -9.16 -9.90
N GLY A 458 3.02 -8.92 -10.07
CA GLY A 458 2.01 -9.91 -10.46
C GLY A 458 2.08 -10.36 -11.91
N PHE A 459 1.23 -11.33 -12.23
CA PHE A 459 1.20 -11.96 -13.56
C PHE A 459 -0.18 -12.50 -13.91
N PHE A 460 -0.46 -12.63 -15.21
CA PHE A 460 -1.70 -13.16 -15.76
C PHE A 460 -1.44 -14.48 -16.45
N TYR A 461 -2.29 -15.49 -16.24
CA TYR A 461 -1.99 -16.86 -16.58
C TYR A 461 -3.21 -17.65 -17.06
N LEU A 462 -2.96 -18.66 -17.90
CA LEU A 462 -3.87 -19.76 -18.18
C LEU A 462 -3.51 -20.94 -17.25
N ALA A 463 -4.49 -21.53 -16.59
CA ALA A 463 -4.32 -22.72 -15.76
C ALA A 463 -5.17 -23.89 -16.27
N TYR A 464 -4.74 -25.10 -15.92
CA TYR A 464 -5.37 -26.36 -16.33
C TYR A 464 -5.83 -27.17 -15.11
N ASN A 465 -6.97 -27.84 -15.18
CA ASN A 465 -7.39 -28.75 -14.10
C ASN A 465 -6.64 -30.08 -14.18
N MET A 466 -5.49 -30.19 -13.49
CA MET A 466 -4.61 -31.36 -13.54
C MET A 466 -5.23 -32.63 -12.94
N ARG A 467 -6.40 -32.51 -12.29
CA ARG A 467 -7.21 -33.63 -11.79
C ARG A 467 -7.91 -34.39 -12.92
N ARG A 468 -7.95 -33.83 -14.12
CA ARG A 468 -8.70 -34.37 -15.27
C ARG A 468 -7.76 -34.65 -16.44
N GLN A 469 -8.02 -35.73 -17.17
CA GLN A 469 -7.43 -35.93 -18.48
C GLN A 469 -8.16 -35.03 -19.50
N PRO A 470 -7.45 -34.42 -20.48
CA PRO A 470 -6.06 -34.66 -20.86
C PRO A 470 -5.07 -33.69 -20.19
N PHE A 471 -5.47 -32.98 -19.14
CA PHE A 471 -4.71 -31.85 -18.60
C PHE A 471 -3.60 -32.23 -17.63
N GLY A 472 -3.74 -33.33 -16.90
CA GLY A 472 -2.75 -33.75 -15.91
C GLY A 472 -2.61 -35.26 -15.79
N TYR A 473 -2.89 -35.77 -14.59
CA TYR A 473 -2.50 -37.12 -14.19
C TYR A 473 -3.49 -38.19 -14.66
N THR A 474 -3.00 -39.43 -14.85
CA THR A 474 -3.84 -40.61 -15.11
C THR A 474 -4.70 -41.00 -13.92
N THR A 475 -4.18 -40.79 -12.71
CA THR A 475 -4.83 -40.99 -11.42
C THR A 475 -4.57 -39.76 -10.56
N TYR A 476 -5.59 -39.26 -9.86
CA TYR A 476 -5.48 -38.11 -8.98
C TYR A 476 -5.93 -38.43 -7.55
N PRO A 477 -5.15 -38.09 -6.51
CA PRO A 477 -3.75 -37.64 -6.59
C PRO A 477 -2.85 -38.73 -7.19
N PRO A 478 -1.68 -38.38 -7.77
CA PRO A 478 -0.77 -39.38 -8.32
C PRO A 478 -0.27 -40.33 -7.22
N THR A 479 -0.23 -41.63 -7.51
CA THR A 479 0.21 -42.67 -6.58
C THR A 479 1.26 -43.59 -7.22
N PRO A 480 2.51 -43.62 -6.70
CA PRO A 480 3.02 -42.80 -5.61
C PRO A 480 3.10 -41.32 -6.01
N ALA A 481 3.04 -40.39 -5.04
CA ALA A 481 3.05 -38.95 -5.30
C ALA A 481 4.32 -38.44 -6.01
N THR A 482 5.37 -39.26 -6.03
CA THR A 482 6.65 -38.99 -6.70
C THR A 482 6.66 -39.41 -8.18
N ASP A 483 5.63 -40.11 -8.67
CA ASP A 483 5.61 -40.63 -10.03
C ASP A 483 5.23 -39.54 -11.06
N ARG A 484 6.25 -38.85 -11.58
CA ARG A 484 6.10 -37.89 -12.68
C ARG A 484 5.61 -38.50 -13.99
N SER A 485 5.76 -39.81 -14.19
CA SER A 485 5.32 -40.48 -15.42
C SER A 485 3.80 -40.59 -15.51
N SER A 486 3.11 -40.45 -14.38
CA SER A 486 1.65 -40.38 -14.31
C SER A 486 1.05 -39.10 -14.92
N ASP A 487 1.85 -38.04 -15.10
CA ASP A 487 1.44 -36.78 -15.73
C ASP A 487 1.39 -36.90 -17.26
N THR A 488 0.38 -37.62 -17.75
CA THR A 488 0.13 -37.81 -19.18
C THR A 488 -0.35 -36.54 -19.89
N GLY A 489 -0.69 -35.49 -19.15
CA GLY A 489 -1.17 -34.22 -19.70
C GLY A 489 -0.09 -33.22 -20.07
N LEU A 490 1.17 -33.45 -19.68
CA LEU A 490 2.27 -32.54 -20.00
C LEU A 490 2.38 -32.22 -21.51
N PRO A 491 2.27 -33.18 -22.46
CA PRO A 491 2.29 -32.86 -23.88
C PRO A 491 1.15 -31.92 -24.31
N PHE A 492 -0.04 -32.05 -23.72
CA PHE A 492 -1.16 -31.14 -24.00
C PHE A 492 -0.83 -29.71 -23.56
N ARG A 493 -0.29 -29.55 -22.34
CA ARG A 493 0.10 -28.23 -21.82
C ARG A 493 1.25 -27.61 -22.63
N GLN A 494 2.25 -28.40 -23.02
CA GLN A 494 3.32 -27.96 -23.92
C GLN A 494 2.80 -27.51 -25.30
N ALA A 495 1.83 -28.24 -25.87
CA ALA A 495 1.18 -27.82 -27.11
C ALA A 495 0.45 -26.48 -26.92
N PHE A 496 -0.29 -26.30 -25.83
CA PHE A 496 -0.97 -25.04 -25.54
C PHE A 496 -0.01 -23.88 -25.29
N ALA A 497 1.13 -24.10 -24.64
CA ALA A 497 2.16 -23.07 -24.47
C ALA A 497 2.61 -22.50 -25.82
N HIS A 498 2.70 -23.32 -26.86
CA HIS A 498 2.99 -22.91 -28.25
C HIS A 498 1.80 -22.27 -28.98
N LEU A 499 0.58 -22.34 -28.45
CA LEU A 499 -0.62 -21.71 -29.02
C LEU A 499 -0.89 -20.31 -28.46
N ILE A 500 -0.12 -19.86 -27.47
CA ILE A 500 -0.29 -18.55 -26.84
C ILE A 500 0.61 -17.54 -27.55
N ASP A 501 0.01 -16.68 -28.38
CA ASP A 501 0.72 -15.56 -29.00
C ASP A 501 0.90 -14.40 -28.01
N LYS A 502 1.86 -14.56 -27.09
CA LYS A 502 2.19 -13.56 -26.06
C LYS A 502 2.59 -12.21 -26.67
N ALA A 503 3.24 -12.22 -27.83
CA ALA A 503 3.66 -11.00 -28.51
C ALA A 503 2.45 -10.19 -29.00
N THR A 504 1.46 -10.85 -29.61
CA THR A 504 0.22 -10.17 -30.03
C THR A 504 -0.60 -9.70 -28.84
N ILE A 505 -0.66 -10.47 -27.75
CA ILE A 505 -1.32 -10.04 -26.51
C ILE A 505 -0.70 -8.73 -26.00
N VAL A 506 0.63 -8.66 -25.88
CA VAL A 506 1.32 -7.46 -25.39
C VAL A 506 1.21 -6.28 -26.37
N ARG A 507 1.46 -6.49 -27.66
CA ARG A 507 1.49 -5.38 -28.63
C ARG A 507 0.10 -4.85 -28.99
N THR A 508 -0.89 -5.74 -29.11
CA THR A 508 -2.21 -5.39 -29.64
C THR A 508 -3.22 -5.16 -28.52
N LEU A 509 -3.32 -6.09 -27.56
CA LEU A 509 -4.30 -5.96 -26.48
C LEU A 509 -3.83 -4.97 -25.43
N LEU A 510 -2.58 -5.07 -24.97
CA LEU A 510 -2.00 -4.15 -23.97
C LEU A 510 -1.37 -2.89 -24.58
N GLN A 511 -1.32 -2.77 -25.91
CA GLN A 511 -0.71 -1.63 -26.62
C GLN A 511 0.72 -1.30 -26.15
N ASN A 512 1.52 -2.33 -25.83
CA ASN A 512 2.87 -2.25 -25.26
C ASN A 512 2.97 -1.80 -23.79
N TYR A 513 1.86 -1.64 -23.06
CA TYR A 513 1.86 -1.46 -21.60
C TYR A 513 1.96 -2.81 -20.86
N GLY A 514 2.97 -3.58 -21.21
CA GLY A 514 3.25 -4.87 -20.62
C GLY A 514 4.51 -5.51 -21.20
N VAL A 515 4.91 -6.62 -20.59
CA VAL A 515 6.11 -7.38 -20.95
C VAL A 515 5.70 -8.82 -21.22
N ILE A 516 6.33 -9.44 -22.22
CA ILE A 516 6.15 -10.86 -22.52
C ILE A 516 6.57 -11.68 -21.30
N ALA A 517 5.70 -12.58 -20.85
CA ALA A 517 5.96 -13.38 -19.67
C ALA A 517 6.69 -14.69 -19.99
N ASP A 518 7.67 -15.00 -19.14
CA ASP A 518 8.52 -16.18 -19.23
C ASP A 518 8.33 -17.14 -18.02
N GLY A 519 7.64 -16.72 -16.95
CA GLY A 519 7.44 -17.55 -15.76
C GLY A 519 6.52 -16.92 -14.70
N THR A 520 6.48 -17.54 -13.52
CA THR A 520 5.60 -17.15 -12.40
C THR A 520 6.20 -16.10 -11.47
N VAL A 521 7.42 -15.62 -11.75
CA VAL A 521 8.05 -14.49 -11.04
C VAL A 521 8.31 -13.40 -12.08
N SER A 522 7.78 -12.20 -11.83
CA SER A 522 7.95 -11.05 -12.71
C SER A 522 9.41 -10.53 -12.71
N PRO A 523 9.94 -10.05 -13.85
CA PRO A 523 11.24 -9.38 -13.91
C PRO A 523 11.27 -8.07 -13.12
N ALA A 524 10.11 -7.52 -12.71
CA ALA A 524 10.05 -6.43 -11.73
C ALA A 524 10.69 -6.83 -10.39
N ASN A 525 10.76 -8.13 -10.12
CA ASN A 525 11.40 -8.71 -8.96
C ASN A 525 12.79 -9.28 -9.31
N THR A 526 13.70 -8.39 -9.72
CA THR A 526 15.00 -8.71 -10.34
C THR A 526 15.85 -9.71 -9.55
N PHE A 527 15.85 -9.61 -8.22
CA PHE A 527 16.65 -10.49 -7.37
C PHE A 527 16.21 -11.96 -7.50
N TRP A 528 14.90 -12.20 -7.44
CA TRP A 528 14.34 -13.56 -7.48
C TRP A 528 14.12 -14.08 -8.90
N TYR A 529 14.00 -13.20 -9.89
CA TYR A 529 13.67 -13.56 -11.27
C TYR A 529 14.72 -14.49 -11.92
N ASN A 530 14.25 -15.58 -12.52
CA ASN A 530 15.08 -16.43 -13.37
C ASN A 530 14.93 -16.04 -14.86
N GLY A 531 15.92 -15.36 -15.43
CA GLY A 531 15.93 -14.97 -16.84
C GLY A 531 16.25 -16.10 -17.84
N THR A 532 16.65 -17.29 -17.36
CA THR A 532 17.07 -18.43 -18.22
C THR A 532 15.98 -19.49 -18.40
N LEU A 533 14.75 -19.19 -18.00
CA LEU A 533 13.62 -20.12 -18.13
C LEU A 533 13.38 -20.53 -19.59
N PRO A 534 12.92 -21.78 -19.83
CA PRO A 534 12.49 -22.21 -21.15
C PRO A 534 11.44 -21.28 -21.75
N LYS A 535 11.60 -20.93 -23.03
CA LYS A 535 10.67 -20.05 -23.75
C LYS A 535 9.93 -20.85 -24.81
N TYR A 536 8.61 -20.88 -24.71
CA TYR A 536 7.72 -21.49 -25.70
C TYR A 536 7.33 -20.43 -26.73
N ALA A 537 7.96 -20.47 -27.91
CA ALA A 537 7.61 -19.58 -29.01
C ALA A 537 6.21 -19.91 -29.55
N TYR A 538 5.48 -18.90 -30.04
CA TYR A 538 4.20 -19.14 -30.71
C TYR A 538 4.43 -19.92 -32.01
N ASP A 539 4.03 -21.20 -32.02
CA ASP A 539 4.22 -22.12 -33.13
C ASP A 539 3.09 -23.18 -33.15
N PRO A 540 1.95 -22.88 -33.79
CA PRO A 540 0.85 -23.83 -33.91
C PRO A 540 1.21 -25.14 -34.63
N ALA A 541 2.23 -25.14 -35.50
CA ALA A 541 2.66 -26.36 -36.19
C ALA A 541 3.40 -27.30 -35.23
N GLN A 542 4.28 -26.75 -34.39
CA GLN A 542 4.93 -27.50 -33.32
C GLN A 542 3.90 -28.03 -32.31
N ALA A 543 2.90 -27.21 -31.95
CA ALA A 543 1.80 -27.65 -31.08
C ALA A 543 1.05 -28.85 -31.66
N ALA A 544 0.73 -28.82 -32.96
CA ALA A 544 0.09 -29.94 -33.66
C ALA A 544 0.94 -31.21 -33.63
N LEU A 545 2.26 -31.09 -33.88
CA LEU A 545 3.20 -32.21 -33.85
C LEU A 545 3.32 -32.84 -32.44
N ILE A 546 3.34 -32.02 -31.39
CA ILE A 546 3.36 -32.51 -30.00
C ILE A 546 2.09 -33.34 -29.72
N LEU A 547 0.92 -32.86 -30.16
CA LEU A 547 -0.33 -33.58 -29.99
C LEU A 547 -0.36 -34.89 -30.82
N ASP A 548 0.13 -34.87 -32.07
CA ASP A 548 0.25 -36.07 -32.91
C ASP A 548 1.07 -37.15 -32.19
N ASN A 549 2.24 -36.78 -31.66
CA ASN A 549 3.12 -37.68 -30.92
C ASN A 549 2.52 -38.15 -29.58
N ALA A 550 1.62 -37.36 -28.98
CA ALA A 550 0.88 -37.71 -27.78
C ALA A 550 -0.37 -38.58 -28.06
N GLY A 551 -0.59 -39.00 -29.31
CA GLY A 551 -1.68 -39.91 -29.67
C GLY A 551 -3.01 -39.23 -30.04
N TRP A 552 -3.01 -37.90 -30.24
CA TRP A 552 -4.19 -37.19 -30.74
C TRP A 552 -4.31 -37.35 -32.25
N THR A 553 -5.36 -38.01 -32.71
CA THR A 553 -5.56 -38.27 -34.14
C THR A 553 -6.54 -37.26 -34.73
N LYS A 554 -6.10 -36.42 -35.68
CA LYS A 554 -6.99 -35.50 -36.39
C LYS A 554 -7.91 -36.27 -37.34
N THR A 555 -9.21 -36.02 -37.24
CA THR A 555 -10.21 -36.53 -38.18
C THR A 555 -10.74 -35.35 -39.01
N GLY A 556 -10.83 -35.48 -40.33
CA GLY A 556 -11.36 -34.42 -41.21
C GLY A 556 -10.40 -33.27 -41.55
N ALA A 557 -10.88 -32.35 -42.39
CA ALA A 557 -10.11 -31.23 -42.94
C ALA A 557 -10.69 -29.89 -42.45
N GLY A 558 -9.81 -28.91 -42.18
CA GLY A 558 -10.19 -27.60 -41.64
C GLY A 558 -10.05 -27.48 -40.13
N ALA A 559 -10.66 -26.44 -39.56
CA ALA A 559 -10.68 -26.16 -38.13
C ALA A 559 -11.77 -26.99 -37.42
N CYS A 560 -11.47 -27.42 -36.20
CA CYS A 560 -12.39 -28.13 -35.33
C CYS A 560 -13.60 -27.26 -34.97
N GLN A 561 -14.79 -27.87 -34.98
CA GLN A 561 -16.07 -27.26 -34.61
C GLN A 561 -16.52 -27.75 -33.23
N THR A 562 -17.39 -26.99 -32.55
CA THR A 562 -17.84 -27.31 -31.19
C THR A 562 -18.64 -28.61 -31.10
N ASP A 563 -19.27 -29.03 -32.19
CA ASP A 563 -19.98 -30.31 -32.30
C ASP A 563 -19.06 -31.55 -32.45
N GLY A 564 -17.74 -31.35 -32.47
CA GLY A 564 -16.74 -32.41 -32.63
C GLY A 564 -16.31 -32.64 -34.08
N THR A 565 -16.90 -31.96 -35.06
CA THR A 565 -16.54 -32.09 -36.47
C THR A 565 -15.14 -31.54 -36.75
N ASN A 566 -14.35 -32.26 -37.55
CA ASN A 566 -12.96 -31.93 -37.90
C ASN A 566 -11.97 -31.88 -36.71
N CYS A 567 -12.38 -32.41 -35.55
CA CYS A 567 -11.58 -32.37 -34.34
C CYS A 567 -10.62 -33.57 -34.25
N ARG A 568 -9.57 -33.37 -33.45
CA ARG A 568 -8.67 -34.40 -32.98
C ARG A 568 -9.40 -35.23 -31.94
N SER A 569 -9.26 -36.55 -32.06
CA SER A 569 -9.73 -37.51 -31.07
C SER A 569 -8.56 -37.97 -30.21
N PHE A 570 -8.76 -38.02 -28.89
CA PHE A 570 -7.82 -38.61 -27.93
C PHE A 570 -8.37 -39.94 -27.38
N PRO A 571 -7.53 -40.96 -27.11
CA PRO A 571 -8.00 -42.20 -26.50
C PRO A 571 -8.83 -41.96 -25.24
N ARG A 572 -9.97 -42.66 -25.11
CA ARG A 572 -10.96 -42.55 -24.02
C ARG A 572 -11.77 -41.25 -23.97
N LEU A 573 -11.24 -40.13 -24.45
CA LEU A 573 -11.94 -38.84 -24.44
C LEU A 573 -12.64 -38.51 -25.76
N GLY A 574 -12.31 -39.19 -26.87
CA GLY A 574 -12.88 -38.89 -28.17
C GLY A 574 -12.61 -37.43 -28.57
N THR A 575 -13.64 -36.75 -29.09
CA THR A 575 -13.63 -35.33 -29.47
C THR A 575 -14.25 -34.42 -28.39
N SER A 576 -14.05 -34.77 -27.11
CA SER A 576 -14.59 -34.03 -25.96
C SER A 576 -14.37 -32.53 -26.09
N HIS A 577 -15.40 -31.76 -25.72
CA HIS A 577 -15.37 -30.30 -25.68
C HIS A 577 -14.81 -29.82 -24.34
N PHE A 578 -13.96 -28.80 -24.37
CA PHE A 578 -13.38 -28.16 -23.18
C PHE A 578 -13.63 -26.66 -23.16
N GLU A 579 -13.74 -26.08 -21.97
CA GLU A 579 -14.00 -24.65 -21.80
C GLU A 579 -12.78 -23.91 -21.19
N ILE A 580 -12.45 -22.74 -21.75
CA ILE A 580 -11.56 -21.75 -21.08
C ILE A 580 -12.44 -20.70 -20.42
N LEU A 581 -12.56 -20.76 -19.10
CA LEU A 581 -13.25 -19.73 -18.32
C LEU A 581 -12.44 -18.43 -18.33
N THR A 582 -13.06 -17.33 -18.74
CA THR A 582 -12.45 -16.00 -18.72
C THR A 582 -13.39 -14.99 -18.08
N PRO A 583 -12.90 -13.91 -17.46
CA PRO A 583 -13.77 -12.81 -17.08
C PRO A 583 -14.50 -12.23 -18.29
N GLN A 584 -15.67 -11.65 -18.06
CA GLN A 584 -16.42 -10.97 -19.11
C GLN A 584 -15.68 -9.72 -19.61
N ALA A 585 -15.88 -9.37 -20.89
CA ALA A 585 -15.12 -8.29 -21.54
C ALA A 585 -15.43 -6.89 -20.99
N ASP A 586 -16.61 -6.69 -20.38
CA ASP A 586 -16.98 -5.47 -19.66
C ASP A 586 -16.23 -5.32 -18.33
N TYR A 587 -15.80 -6.44 -17.74
CA TYR A 587 -14.92 -6.47 -16.57
C TYR A 587 -13.44 -6.40 -16.95
N ASP A 588 -12.99 -7.25 -17.88
CA ASP A 588 -11.60 -7.33 -18.36
C ASP A 588 -11.54 -7.77 -19.83
N PRO A 589 -11.47 -6.83 -20.79
CA PRO A 589 -11.47 -7.15 -22.21
C PRO A 589 -10.19 -7.85 -22.68
N ILE A 590 -9.08 -7.69 -21.96
CA ILE A 590 -7.79 -8.27 -22.32
C ILE A 590 -7.82 -9.78 -22.10
N ARG A 591 -8.27 -10.23 -20.92
CA ARG A 591 -8.37 -11.67 -20.63
C ARG A 591 -9.43 -12.37 -21.47
N ALA A 592 -10.57 -11.73 -21.70
CA ALA A 592 -11.61 -12.26 -22.60
C ALA A 592 -11.06 -12.47 -24.03
N SER A 593 -10.34 -11.47 -24.56
CA SER A 593 -9.75 -11.53 -25.90
C SER A 593 -8.62 -12.57 -25.99
N ALA A 594 -7.77 -12.64 -24.97
CA ALA A 594 -6.71 -13.65 -24.90
C ALA A 594 -7.28 -15.08 -24.92
N GLY A 595 -8.35 -15.35 -24.14
CA GLY A 595 -9.01 -16.66 -24.15
C GLY A 595 -9.62 -17.00 -25.51
N ALA A 596 -10.25 -16.04 -26.18
CA ALA A 596 -10.79 -16.24 -27.53
C ALA A 596 -9.69 -16.53 -28.57
N MET A 597 -8.55 -15.83 -28.49
CA MET A 597 -7.39 -16.06 -29.35
C MET A 597 -6.82 -17.47 -29.15
N ILE A 598 -6.62 -17.90 -27.89
CA ILE A 598 -6.11 -19.23 -27.54
C ILE A 598 -7.07 -20.33 -28.01
N ALA A 599 -8.36 -20.19 -27.73
CA ALA A 599 -9.38 -21.16 -28.17
C ALA A 599 -9.43 -21.26 -29.71
N SER A 600 -9.31 -20.14 -30.42
CA SER A 600 -9.25 -20.14 -31.88
C SER A 600 -8.01 -20.85 -32.41
N ALA A 601 -6.83 -20.60 -31.81
CA ALA A 601 -5.58 -21.27 -32.21
C ALA A 601 -5.66 -22.79 -31.96
N ALA A 602 -6.23 -23.21 -30.82
CA ALA A 602 -6.47 -24.60 -30.49
C ALA A 602 -7.41 -25.30 -31.48
N ARG A 603 -8.53 -24.66 -31.86
CA ARG A 603 -9.46 -25.21 -32.87
C ARG A 603 -8.83 -25.34 -34.25
N ASN A 604 -7.94 -24.42 -34.65
CA ASN A 604 -7.24 -24.49 -35.92
C ASN A 604 -6.34 -25.74 -36.03
N ILE A 605 -5.69 -26.11 -34.93
CA ILE A 605 -4.92 -27.36 -34.88
C ILE A 605 -5.79 -28.59 -34.62
N GLY A 606 -7.07 -28.40 -34.29
CA GLY A 606 -8.07 -29.46 -34.19
C GLY A 606 -8.53 -29.81 -32.78
N VAL A 607 -8.20 -29.04 -31.74
CA VAL A 607 -8.66 -29.31 -30.37
C VAL A 607 -10.02 -28.63 -30.13
N ASN A 608 -10.98 -29.37 -29.58
CA ASN A 608 -12.35 -28.88 -29.37
C ASN A 608 -12.45 -28.02 -28.10
N VAL A 609 -12.10 -26.74 -28.22
CA VAL A 609 -12.05 -25.80 -27.10
C VAL A 609 -12.80 -24.52 -27.46
N ASP A 610 -13.56 -23.98 -26.50
CA ASP A 610 -14.13 -22.64 -26.57
C ASP A 610 -13.64 -21.72 -25.45
N SER A 611 -13.89 -20.43 -25.62
CA SER A 611 -13.71 -19.45 -24.54
C SER A 611 -15.09 -19.09 -24.03
N LYS A 612 -15.26 -19.16 -22.71
CA LYS A 612 -16.53 -18.94 -22.04
C LYS A 612 -16.40 -17.75 -21.08
N PRO A 613 -16.72 -16.53 -21.55
CA PRO A 613 -16.84 -15.36 -20.70
C PRO A 613 -17.82 -15.62 -19.55
N THR A 614 -17.32 -15.55 -18.33
CA THR A 614 -17.99 -15.95 -17.08
C THR A 614 -17.80 -14.84 -16.05
N ALA A 615 -18.83 -14.56 -15.26
CA ALA A 615 -18.74 -13.58 -14.18
C ALA A 615 -17.61 -13.96 -13.21
N PHE A 616 -16.79 -13.00 -12.79
CA PHE A 616 -15.57 -13.26 -11.99
C PHE A 616 -15.84 -14.12 -10.74
N GLY A 617 -16.88 -13.78 -9.97
CA GLY A 617 -17.27 -14.55 -8.79
C GLY A 617 -17.65 -16.01 -9.08
N ALA A 618 -18.23 -16.30 -10.25
CA ALA A 618 -18.54 -17.67 -10.66
C ALA A 618 -17.29 -18.45 -11.07
N ILE A 619 -16.28 -17.80 -11.66
CA ILE A 619 -14.96 -18.41 -11.89
C ILE A 619 -14.32 -18.79 -10.57
N VAL A 620 -14.31 -17.89 -9.58
CA VAL A 620 -13.77 -18.15 -8.23
C VAL A 620 -14.50 -19.30 -7.54
N GLN A 621 -15.82 -19.41 -7.70
CA GLN A 621 -16.58 -20.55 -7.19
C GLN A 621 -16.17 -21.86 -7.88
N ALA A 622 -16.05 -21.86 -9.21
CA ALA A 622 -15.61 -23.02 -9.98
C ALA A 622 -14.19 -23.48 -9.60
N THR A 623 -13.25 -22.55 -9.39
CA THR A 623 -11.88 -22.89 -8.98
C THR A 623 -11.83 -23.48 -7.58
N ASN A 624 -12.63 -22.95 -6.64
CA ASN A 624 -12.75 -23.48 -5.28
C ASN A 624 -13.43 -24.86 -5.24
N ALA A 625 -14.40 -25.10 -6.14
CA ALA A 625 -15.07 -26.40 -6.28
C ALA A 625 -14.27 -27.40 -7.13
N HIS A 626 -13.15 -26.97 -7.73
CA HIS A 626 -12.35 -27.72 -8.70
C HIS A 626 -13.13 -28.18 -9.95
N ASP A 627 -14.23 -27.50 -10.28
CA ASP A 627 -15.12 -27.81 -11.40
C ASP A 627 -14.86 -26.87 -12.59
N PHE A 628 -13.75 -27.11 -13.27
CA PHE A 628 -13.34 -26.39 -14.48
C PHE A 628 -12.46 -27.27 -15.36
N ASP A 629 -12.29 -26.90 -16.63
CA ASP A 629 -11.27 -27.48 -17.52
C ASP A 629 -10.02 -26.61 -17.53
N MET A 630 -10.18 -25.35 -17.94
CA MET A 630 -9.14 -24.32 -17.94
C MET A 630 -9.72 -22.96 -17.53
N PHE A 631 -8.88 -22.07 -17.03
CA PHE A 631 -9.28 -20.69 -16.76
C PHE A 631 -8.14 -19.69 -16.98
N ILE A 632 -8.49 -18.44 -17.28
CA ILE A 632 -7.56 -17.31 -17.30
C ILE A 632 -7.85 -16.35 -16.16
N LEU A 633 -6.89 -16.20 -15.25
CA LEU A 633 -6.91 -15.25 -14.15
C LEU A 633 -5.57 -14.51 -14.04
N GLY A 634 -5.42 -13.72 -12.98
CA GLY A 634 -4.17 -13.05 -12.68
C GLY A 634 -4.00 -12.87 -11.18
N TRP A 635 -2.75 -12.91 -10.75
CA TRP A 635 -2.35 -12.65 -9.37
C TRP A 635 -1.77 -11.25 -9.28
N ARG A 636 -2.33 -10.43 -8.38
CA ARG A 636 -1.59 -9.29 -7.83
C ARG A 636 -0.73 -9.82 -6.69
N ILE A 637 0.57 -9.54 -6.75
CA ILE A 637 1.52 -9.94 -5.72
C ILE A 637 1.92 -8.71 -4.93
N SER A 638 1.64 -8.73 -3.63
CA SER A 638 2.11 -7.74 -2.66
C SER A 638 3.48 -8.16 -2.13
N GLY A 639 4.44 -7.23 -2.10
CA GLY A 639 5.79 -7.49 -1.59
C GLY A 639 6.74 -8.11 -2.62
N THR A 640 7.97 -8.36 -2.16
CA THR A 640 9.09 -8.80 -3.00
C THR A 640 9.45 -10.28 -2.82
N ASP A 641 8.89 -10.97 -1.81
CA ASP A 641 9.24 -12.36 -1.55
C ASP A 641 8.41 -13.34 -2.41
N PRO A 642 9.02 -14.29 -3.12
CA PRO A 642 8.32 -15.22 -4.01
C PRO A 642 7.79 -16.49 -3.31
N ASP A 643 7.65 -16.49 -1.99
CA ASP A 643 7.12 -17.65 -1.27
C ASP A 643 5.68 -18.04 -1.63
N TYR A 644 4.92 -17.14 -2.26
CA TYR A 644 3.63 -17.48 -2.88
C TYR A 644 3.70 -18.68 -3.83
N LEU A 645 4.88 -19.01 -4.37
CA LEU A 645 5.09 -20.23 -5.14
C LEU A 645 4.75 -21.50 -4.32
N PHE A 646 5.02 -21.53 -3.02
CA PHE A 646 4.58 -22.64 -2.16
C PHE A 646 3.05 -22.69 -2.08
N SER A 647 2.40 -21.56 -1.81
CA SER A 647 0.95 -21.48 -1.65
C SER A 647 0.19 -21.89 -2.91
N PHE A 648 0.73 -21.50 -4.08
CA PHE A 648 0.11 -21.75 -5.37
C PHE A 648 0.41 -23.15 -5.91
N PHE A 649 1.58 -23.73 -5.66
CA PHE A 649 2.00 -24.93 -6.38
C PHE A 649 2.40 -26.12 -5.49
N HIS A 650 2.65 -25.93 -4.19
CA HIS A 650 3.00 -27.06 -3.32
C HIS A 650 1.82 -28.03 -3.20
N SER A 651 2.09 -29.34 -3.27
CA SER A 651 1.04 -30.36 -3.32
C SER A 651 0.13 -30.39 -2.08
N SER A 652 0.64 -30.01 -0.91
CA SER A 652 -0.15 -29.90 0.33
C SER A 652 -1.28 -28.85 0.24
N ASN A 653 -1.19 -27.91 -0.70
CA ASN A 653 -2.23 -26.90 -0.91
C ASN A 653 -3.29 -27.33 -1.93
N ALA A 654 -3.19 -28.52 -2.54
CA ALA A 654 -4.06 -28.95 -3.64
C ALA A 654 -5.49 -29.33 -3.21
N ALA A 655 -5.70 -29.70 -1.94
CA ALA A 655 -7.02 -30.12 -1.44
C ALA A 655 -7.91 -28.96 -0.97
N GLY A 656 -7.31 -27.86 -0.50
CA GLY A 656 -8.06 -26.74 0.09
C GLY A 656 -7.29 -25.42 0.23
N GLY A 657 -6.13 -25.31 -0.43
CA GLY A 657 -5.33 -24.09 -0.51
C GLY A 657 -5.45 -23.40 -1.87
N GLN A 658 -4.43 -22.63 -2.25
CA GLN A 658 -4.42 -21.83 -3.49
C GLN A 658 -3.86 -22.58 -4.71
N ASN A 659 -3.53 -23.87 -4.56
CA ASN A 659 -3.22 -24.77 -5.67
C ASN A 659 -4.52 -25.25 -6.34
N TYR A 660 -5.13 -24.32 -7.06
CA TYR A 660 -6.43 -24.53 -7.70
C TYR A 660 -6.36 -25.58 -8.82
N GLU A 661 -5.26 -25.63 -9.55
CA GLU A 661 -5.00 -26.56 -10.65
C GLU A 661 -4.81 -28.01 -10.19
N GLY A 662 -4.41 -28.23 -8.94
CA GLY A 662 -4.11 -29.56 -8.40
C GLY A 662 -2.74 -30.08 -8.85
N PHE A 663 -1.73 -29.21 -8.89
CA PHE A 663 -0.36 -29.58 -9.26
C PHE A 663 0.30 -30.43 -8.17
N TYR A 664 0.95 -31.50 -8.58
CA TYR A 664 1.74 -32.42 -7.76
C TYR A 664 3.10 -32.67 -8.43
N ASP A 665 4.17 -32.27 -7.77
CA ASP A 665 5.54 -32.56 -8.20
C ASP A 665 6.48 -32.62 -7.00
N SER A 666 6.96 -33.82 -6.67
CA SER A 666 7.78 -34.02 -5.47
C SER A 666 9.13 -33.29 -5.50
N GLN A 667 9.67 -33.00 -6.69
CA GLN A 667 10.90 -32.21 -6.78
C GLN A 667 10.61 -30.74 -6.51
N PHE A 668 9.52 -30.19 -7.07
CA PHE A 668 9.07 -28.85 -6.75
C PHE A 668 8.83 -28.72 -5.25
N ASP A 669 8.04 -29.63 -4.66
CA ASP A 669 7.70 -29.65 -3.25
C ASP A 669 8.97 -29.65 -2.37
N SER A 670 9.95 -30.48 -2.72
CA SER A 670 11.23 -30.56 -2.02
C SER A 670 12.04 -29.26 -2.13
N VAL A 671 12.16 -28.68 -3.32
CA VAL A 671 12.95 -27.45 -3.55
C VAL A 671 12.30 -26.26 -2.84
N ILE A 672 10.99 -26.06 -3.01
CA ILE A 672 10.30 -24.92 -2.41
C ILE A 672 10.24 -25.03 -0.88
N SER A 673 10.03 -26.25 -0.35
CA SER A 673 10.09 -26.49 1.10
C SER A 673 11.51 -26.25 1.65
N SER A 674 12.55 -26.62 0.91
CA SER A 674 13.94 -26.32 1.29
C SER A 674 14.21 -24.81 1.27
N SER A 675 13.63 -24.08 0.31
CA SER A 675 13.78 -22.63 0.22
C SER A 675 13.21 -21.90 1.44
N ARG A 676 12.14 -22.44 2.05
CA ARG A 676 11.59 -21.93 3.31
C ARG A 676 12.52 -22.16 4.51
N LYS A 677 13.40 -23.16 4.47
CA LYS A 677 14.36 -23.47 5.56
C LYS A 677 15.74 -22.85 5.37
N GLU A 678 16.02 -22.26 4.21
CA GLU A 678 17.32 -21.69 3.87
C GLU A 678 17.41 -20.22 4.31
N LEU A 679 18.27 -19.94 5.29
CA LEU A 679 18.45 -18.60 5.87
C LEU A 679 19.45 -17.75 5.08
N ASP A 680 20.35 -18.37 4.29
CA ASP A 680 21.24 -17.65 3.39
C ASP A 680 20.47 -17.21 2.14
N GLU A 681 20.30 -15.89 1.98
CA GLU A 681 19.48 -15.32 0.92
C GLU A 681 19.99 -15.69 -0.49
N GLY A 682 21.31 -15.80 -0.67
CA GLY A 682 21.91 -16.19 -1.95
C GLY A 682 21.66 -17.65 -2.32
N LYS A 683 21.76 -18.57 -1.35
CA LYS A 683 21.40 -19.97 -1.53
C LYS A 683 19.89 -20.12 -1.74
N ARG A 684 19.07 -19.40 -0.98
CA ARG A 684 17.62 -19.36 -1.15
C ARG A 684 17.23 -18.89 -2.54
N GLN A 685 17.89 -17.85 -3.07
CA GLN A 685 17.70 -17.38 -4.44
C GLN A 685 17.90 -18.49 -5.47
N THR A 686 18.93 -19.33 -5.28
CA THR A 686 19.20 -20.47 -6.16
C THR A 686 18.08 -21.52 -6.13
N LEU A 687 17.56 -21.82 -4.95
CA LEU A 687 16.42 -22.73 -4.78
C LEU A 687 15.16 -22.18 -5.45
N ILE A 688 14.86 -20.90 -5.25
CA ILE A 688 13.70 -20.24 -5.87
C ILE A 688 13.81 -20.21 -7.41
N LYS A 689 15.00 -19.91 -7.96
CA LYS A 689 15.22 -19.95 -9.42
C LYS A 689 15.08 -21.37 -9.98
N SER A 690 15.47 -22.38 -9.20
CA SER A 690 15.28 -23.80 -9.55
C SER A 690 13.80 -24.19 -9.52
N ALA A 691 13.05 -23.73 -8.53
CA ALA A 691 11.60 -23.93 -8.44
C ALA A 691 10.87 -23.34 -9.66
N GLN A 692 11.21 -22.11 -10.05
CA GLN A 692 10.72 -21.49 -11.30
C GLN A 692 11.04 -22.34 -12.53
N GLY A 693 12.25 -22.90 -12.61
CA GLY A 693 12.65 -23.80 -13.70
C GLY A 693 11.78 -25.06 -13.80
N ILE A 694 11.44 -25.67 -12.65
CA ILE A 694 10.53 -26.81 -12.61
C ILE A 694 9.14 -26.39 -13.10
N LEU A 695 8.59 -25.28 -12.59
CA LEU A 695 7.27 -24.79 -13.02
C LEU A 695 7.23 -24.48 -14.52
N ALA A 696 8.26 -23.84 -15.07
CA ALA A 696 8.35 -23.54 -16.50
C ALA A 696 8.41 -24.81 -17.37
N GLN A 697 8.95 -25.92 -16.87
CA GLN A 697 8.99 -27.19 -17.59
C GLN A 697 7.70 -28.00 -17.42
N ARG A 698 7.07 -27.92 -16.25
CA ARG A 698 5.86 -28.69 -15.90
C ARG A 698 4.57 -27.98 -16.31
N LEU A 699 4.62 -26.67 -16.56
CA LEU A 699 3.50 -25.86 -17.04
C LEU A 699 2.18 -26.06 -16.28
N PRO A 700 2.14 -26.01 -14.93
CA PRO A 700 0.86 -25.93 -14.23
C PRO A 700 0.10 -24.66 -14.67
N TYR A 701 0.85 -23.56 -14.86
CA TYR A 701 0.40 -22.30 -15.47
C TYR A 701 1.19 -21.99 -16.74
N ASP A 702 0.46 -21.49 -17.73
CA ASP A 702 1.02 -20.74 -18.85
C ASP A 702 0.86 -19.25 -18.61
N VAL A 703 1.93 -18.59 -18.18
CA VAL A 703 1.92 -17.16 -17.91
C VAL A 703 1.88 -16.38 -19.22
N LEU A 704 0.85 -15.55 -19.39
CA LEU A 704 0.51 -14.84 -20.61
C LEU A 704 1.32 -13.55 -20.76
N TYR A 705 1.35 -12.72 -19.71
CA TYR A 705 2.03 -11.42 -19.70
C TYR A 705 2.24 -10.90 -18.26
N TYR A 706 3.21 -10.01 -18.12
CA TYR A 706 3.32 -9.08 -17.00
C TYR A 706 2.78 -7.73 -17.46
N ARG A 707 1.88 -7.12 -16.69
CA ARG A 707 1.29 -5.83 -17.07
C ARG A 707 2.14 -4.69 -16.52
N THR A 708 2.17 -3.56 -17.22
CA THR A 708 2.58 -2.28 -16.64
C THR A 708 1.35 -1.69 -15.96
N VAL A 709 1.40 -1.52 -14.63
CA VAL A 709 0.30 -0.90 -13.89
C VAL A 709 0.30 0.58 -14.22
N ILE A 710 -0.75 1.03 -14.92
CA ILE A 710 -0.99 2.43 -15.18
C ILE A 710 -1.99 2.95 -14.16
N GLU A 711 -1.57 3.93 -13.38
CA GLU A 711 -2.35 4.53 -12.31
C GLU A 711 -2.44 6.04 -12.56
N ALA A 712 -3.53 6.67 -12.16
CA ALA A 712 -3.73 8.10 -12.38
C ALA A 712 -4.36 8.76 -11.16
N GLU A 713 -3.85 9.94 -10.83
CA GLU A 713 -4.25 10.72 -9.65
C GLU A 713 -4.40 12.22 -9.99
N ARG A 714 -5.19 12.93 -9.18
CA ARG A 714 -5.40 14.38 -9.27
C ARG A 714 -4.27 15.16 -8.58
N GLN A 715 -3.21 15.43 -9.33
CA GLN A 715 -2.01 16.10 -8.81
C GLN A 715 -2.26 17.55 -8.37
N ASP A 716 -3.34 18.15 -8.84
CA ASP A 716 -3.79 19.47 -8.40
C ASP A 716 -4.54 19.43 -7.05
N ARG A 717 -4.88 18.24 -6.56
CA ARG A 717 -5.59 18.03 -5.29
C ARG A 717 -4.77 17.28 -4.26
N PHE A 718 -3.92 16.33 -4.67
CA PHE A 718 -3.09 15.53 -3.78
C PHE A 718 -1.67 15.36 -4.34
N VAL A 719 -0.70 15.29 -3.44
CA VAL A 719 0.73 15.02 -3.75
C VAL A 719 1.30 14.03 -2.75
N ASN A 720 2.59 13.70 -2.89
CA ASN A 720 3.38 12.88 -1.95
C ASN A 720 3.06 11.37 -1.97
N TYR A 721 2.78 10.85 -3.16
CA TYR A 721 2.73 9.41 -3.44
C TYR A 721 4.13 8.80 -3.47
N SER A 722 4.26 7.57 -2.97
CA SER A 722 5.45 6.73 -3.06
C SER A 722 5.13 5.44 -3.82
N VAL A 723 6.05 4.95 -4.64
CA VAL A 723 5.89 3.66 -5.32
C VAL A 723 6.44 2.56 -4.43
N SER A 724 5.64 1.53 -4.17
CA SER A 724 6.08 0.31 -3.50
C SER A 724 5.39 -0.89 -4.12
N SER A 725 6.13 -1.99 -4.32
CA SER A 725 5.62 -3.21 -4.97
C SER A 725 4.88 -2.95 -6.30
N GLY A 726 5.36 -1.99 -7.09
CA GLY A 726 4.77 -1.66 -8.40
C GLY A 726 3.47 -0.88 -8.36
N THR A 727 3.11 -0.22 -7.25
CA THR A 727 1.90 0.62 -7.15
C THR A 727 2.11 1.84 -6.24
N ILE A 728 1.40 2.93 -6.54
CA ILE A 728 1.26 4.08 -5.63
C ILE A 728 0.13 3.89 -4.60
N TRP A 729 -0.68 2.84 -4.74
CA TRP A 729 -1.73 2.49 -3.79
C TRP A 729 -1.19 1.57 -2.69
N ASN A 730 -0.43 2.15 -1.76
CA ASN A 730 0.21 1.44 -0.66
C ASN A 730 0.04 2.21 0.67
N PHE A 731 0.34 1.53 1.80
CA PHE A 731 0.23 2.10 3.14
C PHE A 731 0.90 3.49 3.25
N TRP A 732 2.14 3.61 2.78
CA TRP A 732 2.94 4.82 2.91
C TRP A 732 2.41 5.99 2.11
N SER A 733 1.93 5.75 0.89
CA SER A 733 1.24 6.77 0.12
C SER A 733 0.00 7.25 0.84
N ILE A 734 -0.84 6.34 1.36
CA ILE A 734 -2.08 6.73 2.05
C ILE A 734 -1.81 7.54 3.34
N GLN A 735 -0.72 7.24 4.06
CA GLN A 735 -0.30 8.09 5.18
C GLN A 735 0.16 9.48 4.72
N SER A 736 0.87 9.52 3.59
CA SER A 736 1.65 10.67 3.13
C SER A 736 0.89 11.65 2.24
N ILE A 737 -0.19 11.21 1.58
CA ILE A 737 -0.96 12.06 0.67
C ILE A 737 -1.54 13.26 1.39
N LYS A 738 -1.37 14.43 0.78
CA LYS A 738 -1.82 15.71 1.32
C LYS A 738 -2.12 16.67 0.19
N GLN A 739 -2.80 17.77 0.50
CA GLN A 739 -3.02 18.83 -0.48
C GLN A 739 -1.69 19.43 -0.94
N PRO A 740 -1.54 19.74 -2.24
CA PRO A 740 -0.44 20.57 -2.71
C PRO A 740 -0.42 21.88 -1.93
N THR A 741 0.76 22.27 -1.45
CA THR A 741 0.95 23.52 -0.73
C THR A 741 1.86 24.45 -1.52
N ASN A 742 1.56 25.74 -1.50
CA ASN A 742 2.47 26.79 -1.96
C ASN A 742 3.42 27.25 -0.85
N LYS A 743 3.32 26.67 0.36
CA LYS A 743 4.24 26.93 1.45
C LYS A 743 5.58 26.25 1.14
N PHE A 744 6.65 27.00 1.31
CA PHE A 744 8.02 26.50 1.21
C PHE A 744 8.85 27.16 2.31
N ILE A 745 9.88 26.49 2.78
CA ILE A 745 10.94 27.12 3.57
C ILE A 745 12.15 27.34 2.68
N ARG A 746 12.97 28.32 3.04
CA ARG A 746 14.24 28.55 2.37
C ARG A 746 15.38 28.70 3.35
N ILE A 747 16.49 28.09 2.97
CA ILE A 747 17.75 28.14 3.68
C ILE A 747 18.61 29.24 3.08
N THR A 748 18.97 30.20 3.91
CA THR A 748 19.97 31.21 3.59
C THR A 748 21.25 30.90 4.36
N PRO A 749 22.26 30.27 3.73
CA PRO A 749 23.51 29.94 4.38
C PRO A 749 24.45 31.15 4.45
N ALA A 750 25.11 31.32 5.60
CA ALA A 750 26.18 32.27 5.82
C ALA A 750 27.47 31.49 6.12
N PHE A 751 28.17 31.12 5.05
CA PHE A 751 29.42 30.38 5.07
C PHE A 751 30.51 31.20 4.36
N PRO A 752 31.77 31.15 4.84
CA PRO A 752 32.90 31.73 4.13
C PRO A 752 33.22 30.91 2.86
N SER A 753 33.55 31.57 1.76
CA SER A 753 33.96 30.88 0.52
C SER A 753 35.31 30.16 0.63
N ALA A 754 36.17 30.58 1.56
CA ALA A 754 37.45 29.96 1.82
C ALA A 754 37.90 30.03 3.29
N ILE A 755 38.67 29.03 3.72
CA ILE A 755 39.25 28.94 5.07
C ILE A 755 40.66 28.32 4.95
N VAL A 756 41.57 28.71 5.85
CA VAL A 756 42.89 28.07 5.99
C VAL A 756 42.76 26.71 6.67
N GLU A 757 43.61 25.75 6.31
CA GLU A 757 43.67 24.44 6.99
C GLU A 757 43.80 24.59 8.52
N GLY A 758 43.08 23.75 9.28
CA GLY A 758 42.97 23.86 10.74
C GLY A 758 42.23 25.11 11.27
N GLY A 759 41.75 26.00 10.40
CA GLY A 759 41.03 27.20 10.77
C GLY A 759 39.63 26.94 11.34
N LEU A 760 39.21 27.78 12.28
CA LEU A 760 37.89 27.74 12.92
C LEU A 760 37.04 28.92 12.45
N ARG A 761 35.82 28.68 11.98
CA ARG A 761 34.89 29.73 11.54
C ARG A 761 33.46 29.47 12.00
N LEU A 762 32.80 30.51 12.47
CA LEU A 762 31.36 30.48 12.74
C LEU A 762 30.61 30.43 11.40
N VAL A 763 29.71 29.48 11.27
CA VAL A 763 28.81 29.31 10.12
C VAL A 763 27.38 29.28 10.61
N SER A 764 26.45 29.74 9.80
CA SER A 764 25.03 29.71 10.16
C SER A 764 24.14 29.50 8.95
N ALA A 765 22.90 29.11 9.21
CA ALA A 765 21.84 29.11 8.23
C ALA A 765 20.59 29.70 8.84
N THR A 766 19.94 30.60 8.10
CA THR A 766 18.64 31.17 8.47
C THR A 766 17.55 30.52 7.64
N VAL A 767 16.49 30.07 8.28
CA VAL A 767 15.32 29.46 7.67
C VAL A 767 14.17 30.44 7.70
N ARG A 768 13.62 30.74 6.52
CA ARG A 768 12.44 31.61 6.35
C ARG A 768 11.34 30.89 5.60
N ASP A 769 10.09 31.27 5.84
CA ASP A 769 8.93 30.74 5.12
C ASP A 769 8.68 31.49 3.80
N GLN A 770 7.57 31.16 3.12
CA GLN A 770 7.17 31.76 1.85
C GLN A 770 6.90 33.28 1.93
N ASP A 771 6.61 33.79 3.12
CA ASP A 771 6.34 35.20 3.39
C ASP A 771 7.59 35.94 3.88
N GLY A 772 8.74 35.25 3.94
CA GLY A 772 10.02 35.78 4.39
C GLY A 772 10.14 35.87 5.92
N LEU A 773 9.19 35.32 6.68
CA LEU A 773 9.22 35.31 8.14
C LEU A 773 10.16 34.23 8.64
N ALA A 774 10.81 34.50 9.79
CA ALA A 774 11.70 33.56 10.43
C ALA A 774 10.94 32.32 10.94
N VAL A 775 11.38 31.12 10.55
CA VAL A 775 10.77 29.87 11.03
C VAL A 775 11.46 29.46 12.32
N ASN A 776 10.79 29.66 13.46
CA ASN A 776 11.27 29.22 14.76
C ASN A 776 11.11 27.71 14.92
N GLY A 777 12.14 27.01 15.41
CA GLY A 777 12.10 25.57 15.65
C GLY A 777 12.31 24.68 14.42
N ALA A 778 12.63 25.24 13.25
CA ALA A 778 13.03 24.46 12.08
C ALA A 778 14.32 23.70 12.39
N THR A 779 14.38 22.41 12.05
CA THR A 779 15.58 21.60 12.26
C THR A 779 16.53 21.78 11.08
N VAL A 780 17.72 22.32 11.34
CA VAL A 780 18.80 22.52 10.36
C VAL A 780 19.90 21.49 10.59
N ARG A 781 20.45 20.94 9.51
CA ARG A 781 21.60 20.03 9.51
C ARG A 781 22.68 20.54 8.56
N PHE A 782 23.91 20.63 9.04
CA PHE A 782 25.13 20.82 8.27
C PHE A 782 25.86 19.49 8.14
N GLU A 783 26.38 19.19 6.96
CA GLU A 783 27.08 17.94 6.68
C GLU A 783 28.23 18.17 5.68
N VAL A 784 29.37 17.55 5.94
CA VAL A 784 30.53 17.50 5.03
C VAL A 784 30.97 16.05 4.82
N PRO A 785 31.65 15.73 3.69
CA PRO A 785 32.25 14.42 3.50
C PRO A 785 33.23 14.07 4.63
N SER A 786 33.27 12.78 4.99
CA SER A 786 34.22 12.29 5.99
C SER A 786 35.66 12.69 5.63
N GLY A 787 36.43 13.15 6.62
CA GLY A 787 37.80 13.65 6.43
C GLY A 787 37.91 15.08 5.91
N SER A 788 36.80 15.76 5.58
CA SER A 788 36.82 17.12 5.03
C SER A 788 36.63 18.22 6.07
N GLY A 789 36.59 17.89 7.37
CA GLY A 789 36.38 18.84 8.47
C GLY A 789 35.37 18.33 9.50
N THR A 790 35.15 19.09 10.57
CA THR A 790 34.17 18.77 11.62
C THR A 790 33.39 19.99 12.07
N PHE A 791 32.27 19.79 12.76
CA PHE A 791 31.47 20.86 13.35
C PHE A 791 31.42 20.76 14.89
N THR A 792 31.55 21.90 15.57
CA THR A 792 31.48 22.01 17.05
C THR A 792 30.52 23.12 17.49
N GLY A 793 29.89 22.96 18.65
CA GLY A 793 28.93 23.94 19.20
C GLY A 793 27.71 23.30 19.88
N THR A 794 26.72 24.11 20.23
CA THR A 794 25.49 23.64 20.89
C THR A 794 24.72 22.68 19.98
N GLY A 795 24.63 21.40 20.38
CA GLY A 795 24.03 20.32 19.59
C GLY A 795 25.01 19.50 18.73
N CYS A 796 26.32 19.79 18.77
CA CYS A 796 27.30 19.20 17.87
C CYS A 796 28.56 18.71 18.61
N THR A 797 28.86 17.42 18.50
CA THR A 797 29.91 16.71 19.28
C THR A 797 31.20 16.42 18.47
N GLY A 798 31.55 17.27 17.50
CA GLY A 798 32.83 17.14 16.76
C GLY A 798 32.81 16.15 15.60
N THR A 799 31.63 15.88 15.04
CA THR A 799 31.39 14.98 13.90
C THR A 799 31.46 15.70 12.54
N TYR A 800 31.46 14.95 11.44
CA TYR A 800 31.36 15.47 10.06
C TYR A 800 29.96 16.02 9.70
N PHE A 801 29.01 15.94 10.64
CA PHE A 801 27.71 16.61 10.56
C PHE A 801 27.34 17.28 11.90
N CYS A 802 26.37 18.19 11.87
CA CYS A 802 25.88 18.97 13.00
C CYS A 802 24.42 19.36 12.76
N SER A 803 23.56 19.22 13.77
CA SER A 803 22.13 19.55 13.62
C SER A 803 21.54 20.21 14.86
N GLY A 804 20.60 21.13 14.66
CA GLY A 804 19.86 21.76 15.75
C GLY A 804 18.67 22.56 15.26
N ALA A 805 17.84 23.00 16.21
CA ALA A 805 16.68 23.83 15.92
C ALA A 805 17.07 25.30 15.73
N THR A 806 16.38 25.99 14.82
CA THR A 806 16.49 27.44 14.68
C THR A 806 15.91 28.16 15.89
N THR A 807 16.49 29.30 16.22
CA THR A 807 15.97 30.23 17.24
C THR A 807 14.74 30.98 16.72
N SER A 808 14.19 31.90 17.53
CA SER A 808 13.12 32.80 17.11
C SER A 808 13.49 33.72 15.94
N SER A 809 14.78 33.91 15.65
CA SER A 809 15.26 34.61 14.45
C SER A 809 15.32 33.72 13.22
N GLY A 810 14.94 32.44 13.33
CA GLY A 810 15.02 31.46 12.26
C GLY A 810 16.45 30.98 12.02
N THR A 811 17.41 31.26 12.91
CA THR A 811 18.83 31.00 12.67
C THR A 811 19.33 29.82 13.48
N PHE A 812 20.12 28.95 12.85
CA PHE A 812 20.95 27.94 13.49
C PHE A 812 22.43 28.21 13.16
N SER A 813 23.31 28.12 14.16
CA SER A 813 24.73 28.44 14.02
C SER A 813 25.61 27.35 14.64
N ALA A 814 26.76 27.09 14.02
CA ALA A 814 27.78 26.16 14.49
C ALA A 814 29.18 26.67 14.12
N THR A 815 30.22 26.09 14.70
CA THR A 815 31.60 26.35 14.29
C THR A 815 32.05 25.24 13.35
N TYR A 816 32.50 25.59 12.15
CA TYR A 816 33.16 24.68 11.24
C TYR A 816 34.67 24.68 11.48
N ASN A 817 35.23 23.49 11.62
CA ASN A 817 36.65 23.24 11.85
C ASN A 817 37.23 22.62 10.57
N ALA A 818 38.06 23.39 9.87
CA ALA A 818 38.73 22.92 8.67
C ALA A 818 39.71 21.78 8.99
N PRO A 819 39.90 20.81 8.09
CA PRO A 819 40.82 19.70 8.31
C PRO A 819 42.26 20.22 8.42
N PRO A 820 43.11 19.56 9.24
CA PRO A 820 44.45 20.05 9.56
C PRO A 820 45.48 19.89 8.43
N THR A 821 45.23 19.03 7.44
CA THR A 821 46.09 18.84 6.27
C THR A 821 45.26 18.45 5.05
N VAL A 822 45.41 19.17 3.93
CA VAL A 822 44.66 18.85 2.70
C VAL A 822 45.51 19.05 1.44
N PRO A 823 45.73 18.02 0.61
CA PRO A 823 46.46 18.17 -0.65
C PRO A 823 45.69 19.01 -1.67
N GLY A 824 46.36 19.98 -2.30
CA GLY A 824 45.88 20.60 -3.55
C GLY A 824 44.76 21.65 -3.42
N ASN A 825 44.55 22.23 -2.23
CA ASN A 825 43.51 23.22 -1.93
C ASN A 825 42.09 22.80 -2.36
N PRO A 826 41.51 21.74 -1.76
CA PRO A 826 40.26 21.18 -2.26
C PRO A 826 39.05 22.04 -1.91
N ASP A 827 38.06 21.95 -2.79
CA ASP A 827 36.71 22.45 -2.58
C ASP A 827 35.90 21.46 -1.74
N VAL A 828 35.51 21.87 -0.53
CA VAL A 828 34.65 21.08 0.36
C VAL A 828 33.20 21.47 0.12
N GLN A 829 32.37 20.49 -0.26
CA GLN A 829 30.94 20.67 -0.35
C GLN A 829 30.29 20.50 1.03
N VAL A 830 29.64 21.56 1.50
CA VAL A 830 28.79 21.54 2.69
C VAL A 830 27.35 21.39 2.26
N ILE A 831 26.70 20.30 2.66
CA ILE A 831 25.27 20.09 2.46
C ILE A 831 24.53 20.65 3.67
N ILE A 832 23.51 21.47 3.40
CA ILE A 832 22.69 22.13 4.41
C ILE A 832 21.25 21.76 4.13
N THR A 833 20.61 21.09 5.08
CA THR A 833 19.22 20.64 4.98
C THR A 833 18.40 21.29 6.08
N ALA A 834 17.19 21.77 5.78
CA ALA A 834 16.28 22.32 6.77
C ALA A 834 14.89 21.71 6.64
N ARG A 835 14.29 21.41 7.79
CA ARG A 835 12.94 20.88 7.91
C ARG A 835 12.11 21.81 8.80
N SER A 836 10.96 22.24 8.27
CA SER A 836 9.99 23.05 9.03
C SER A 836 9.31 22.22 10.12
N PRO A 837 8.88 22.83 11.24
CA PRO A 837 7.94 22.20 12.17
C PRO A 837 6.57 21.93 11.53
N ASP A 838 6.19 22.75 10.54
CA ASP A 838 5.00 22.52 9.71
C ASP A 838 5.32 21.44 8.66
N LEU A 839 4.74 20.25 8.85
CA LEU A 839 4.91 19.08 7.97
C LEU A 839 4.36 19.28 6.56
N ASP A 840 3.54 20.32 6.32
CA ASP A 840 3.11 20.66 4.97
C ASP A 840 4.28 21.16 4.14
N VAL A 841 5.26 21.82 4.76
CA VAL A 841 6.33 22.49 4.06
C VAL A 841 7.44 21.51 3.63
N PRO A 842 7.77 21.43 2.32
CA PRO A 842 8.85 20.57 1.85
C PRO A 842 10.20 20.89 2.51
N VAL A 843 11.05 19.86 2.62
CA VAL A 843 12.45 20.03 3.04
C VAL A 843 13.19 20.85 1.99
N ASP A 844 13.91 21.89 2.41
CA ASP A 844 14.83 22.62 1.55
C ASP A 844 16.25 22.07 1.73
N GLN A 845 17.05 22.15 0.67
CA GLN A 845 18.46 21.73 0.69
C GLN A 845 19.31 22.71 -0.13
N LYS A 846 20.42 23.12 0.45
CA LYS A 846 21.45 23.94 -0.20
C LYS A 846 22.80 23.28 -0.11
N THR A 847 23.62 23.51 -1.13
CA THR A 847 25.02 23.12 -1.13
C THR A 847 25.86 24.38 -1.19
N VAL A 848 26.83 24.51 -0.29
CA VAL A 848 27.84 25.57 -0.31
C VAL A 848 29.20 24.94 -0.54
N VAL A 849 30.08 25.64 -1.28
CA VAL A 849 31.46 25.22 -1.48
C VAL A 849 32.36 26.10 -0.61
N VAL A 850 33.27 25.46 0.13
CA VAL A 850 34.30 26.12 0.93
C VAL A 850 35.65 25.60 0.46
N THR A 851 36.47 26.46 -0.14
CA THR A 851 37.84 26.09 -0.55
C THR A 851 38.77 26.12 0.67
N ILE A 852 39.49 25.03 0.92
CA ILE A 852 40.47 24.96 2.00
C ILE A 852 41.86 25.26 1.43
N PHE A 853 42.52 26.30 1.94
CA PHE A 853 43.88 26.65 1.52
C PHE A 853 44.93 26.14 2.50
N GLY A 854 46.03 25.63 1.96
CA GLY A 854 47.22 25.31 2.76
C GLY A 854 47.83 26.54 3.43
N THR A 855 48.56 26.31 4.53
CA THR A 855 49.22 27.36 5.30
C THR A 855 50.19 28.17 4.42
N GLY A 856 50.16 29.51 4.54
CA GLY A 856 51.06 30.43 3.82
C GLY A 856 50.51 30.98 2.49
N ILE A 857 49.33 30.55 2.05
CA ILE A 857 48.65 31.11 0.88
C ILE A 857 47.79 32.32 1.30
N GLN A 858 47.97 33.45 0.62
CA GLN A 858 47.10 34.63 0.78
C GLN A 858 45.86 34.49 -0.12
N PHE A 859 44.68 34.56 0.47
CA PHE A 859 43.40 34.47 -0.23
C PHE A 859 42.36 35.41 0.38
N LEU A 860 41.36 35.79 -0.42
CA LEU A 860 40.21 36.54 0.05
C LEU A 860 39.00 35.61 0.16
N SER A 861 38.38 35.60 1.35
CA SER A 861 37.17 34.86 1.65
C SER A 861 35.97 35.80 1.67
N VAL A 862 34.84 35.35 1.11
CA VAL A 862 33.59 36.11 1.04
C VAL A 862 32.55 35.43 1.90
N THR A 863 31.87 36.18 2.76
CA THR A 863 30.66 35.74 3.47
C THR A 863 29.49 36.65 3.11
N PRO A 864 28.42 36.12 2.48
CA PRO A 864 27.22 36.90 2.17
C PRO A 864 26.54 37.46 3.42
N GLN A 865 26.01 38.68 3.33
CA GLN A 865 25.24 39.35 4.38
C GLN A 865 23.81 39.61 3.87
N LEU A 866 22.90 38.68 4.17
CA LEU A 866 21.50 38.70 3.71
C LEU A 866 20.56 39.06 4.86
N THR A 867 20.68 40.28 5.40
CA THR A 867 19.93 40.74 6.57
C THR A 867 18.41 40.76 6.35
N THR A 868 17.97 41.04 5.12
CA THR A 868 16.56 41.07 4.69
C THR A 868 16.10 39.75 4.06
N GLY A 869 16.99 38.77 3.89
CA GLY A 869 16.71 37.48 3.24
C GLY A 869 17.10 37.45 1.75
N ASP A 870 16.63 36.43 1.05
CA ASP A 870 16.91 36.17 -0.37
C ASP A 870 15.63 36.12 -1.24
N LEU A 871 14.49 36.55 -0.67
CA LEU A 871 13.17 36.56 -1.31
C LEU A 871 12.86 37.91 -1.94
N VAL A 872 12.52 37.90 -3.22
CA VAL A 872 12.16 39.13 -3.93
C VAL A 872 10.85 38.90 -4.66
N LEU A 873 9.89 39.80 -4.49
CA LEU A 873 8.67 39.73 -5.28
C LEU A 873 8.97 40.20 -6.71
N VAL A 874 8.19 39.72 -7.67
CA VAL A 874 8.27 40.23 -9.05
C VAL A 874 8.17 41.76 -9.05
N GLY A 875 9.12 42.42 -9.72
CA GLY A 875 9.23 43.88 -9.82
C GLY A 875 9.84 44.59 -8.60
N GLU A 876 10.06 43.91 -7.48
CA GLU A 876 10.62 44.51 -6.26
C GLU A 876 12.15 44.44 -6.21
N SER A 877 12.74 45.16 -5.26
CA SER A 877 14.18 45.13 -4.98
C SER A 877 14.50 44.64 -3.57
N LEU A 878 15.66 44.04 -3.39
CA LEU A 878 16.16 43.58 -2.09
C LEU A 878 17.61 43.99 -1.89
N THR A 879 17.91 44.54 -0.71
CA THR A 879 19.27 44.98 -0.36
C THR A 879 20.08 43.90 0.36
N PHE A 880 21.35 43.73 0.02
CA PHE A 880 22.28 42.81 0.68
C PHE A 880 23.69 43.41 0.78
N GLY A 881 24.62 42.65 1.38
CA GLY A 881 26.03 43.00 1.48
C GLY A 881 26.95 41.79 1.37
N VAL A 882 28.25 42.02 1.29
CA VAL A 882 29.29 40.98 1.27
C VAL A 882 30.44 41.36 2.22
N ASP A 883 30.72 40.51 3.22
CA ASP A 883 31.87 40.68 4.11
C ASP A 883 33.07 39.98 3.50
N VAL A 884 34.13 40.72 3.17
CA VAL A 884 35.37 40.19 2.59
C VAL A 884 36.45 40.17 3.66
N ARG A 885 37.07 39.02 3.87
CA ARG A 885 38.11 38.80 4.88
C ARG A 885 39.37 38.17 4.26
N ASP A 886 40.50 38.39 4.90
CA ASP A 886 41.77 37.76 4.53
C ASP A 886 41.91 36.33 5.10
N GLN A 887 43.08 35.71 4.87
CA GLN A 887 43.38 34.34 5.32
C GLN A 887 43.30 34.16 6.84
N ASP A 888 43.60 35.20 7.60
CA ASP A 888 43.59 35.18 9.07
C ASP A 888 42.18 35.44 9.62
N GLY A 889 41.26 35.90 8.76
CA GLY A 889 39.88 36.24 9.11
C GLY A 889 39.71 37.69 9.53
N ALA A 890 40.71 38.54 9.29
CA ALA A 890 40.59 39.97 9.49
C ALA A 890 39.86 40.62 8.30
N PRO A 891 39.11 41.73 8.49
CA PRO A 891 38.46 42.45 7.39
C PRO A 891 39.47 42.91 6.34
N ALA A 892 39.26 42.56 5.08
CA ALA A 892 40.17 42.94 4.00
C ALA A 892 40.03 44.44 3.70
N THR A 893 41.15 45.16 3.66
CA THR A 893 41.21 46.60 3.34
C THR A 893 41.89 46.80 1.98
N GLY A 894 41.43 47.78 1.20
CA GLY A 894 41.99 48.09 -0.13
C GLY A 894 41.58 47.15 -1.28
N CYS A 895 40.71 46.17 -1.05
CA CYS A 895 40.21 45.27 -2.09
C CYS A 895 39.00 45.83 -2.86
N THR A 896 38.76 45.31 -4.07
CA THR A 896 37.59 45.63 -4.90
C THR A 896 36.73 44.39 -5.14
N VAL A 897 35.41 44.56 -5.24
CA VAL A 897 34.45 43.48 -5.48
C VAL A 897 33.70 43.76 -6.77
N ALA A 898 33.57 42.74 -7.62
CA ALA A 898 32.72 42.74 -8.82
C ALA A 898 31.53 41.77 -8.66
N LEU A 899 30.37 42.14 -9.21
CA LEU A 899 29.13 41.38 -9.15
C LEU A 899 28.58 41.09 -10.55
N THR A 900 28.10 39.87 -10.78
CA THR A 900 27.39 39.48 -12.01
C THR A 900 26.16 38.66 -11.67
N VAL A 901 25.05 38.83 -12.40
CA VAL A 901 23.76 38.17 -12.12
C VAL A 901 23.30 37.29 -13.29
N VAL A 902 22.77 36.11 -12.97
CA VAL A 902 22.21 35.14 -13.93
C VAL A 902 20.89 34.56 -13.36
N PRO A 903 19.81 34.44 -14.15
CA PRO A 903 19.66 34.91 -15.53
C PRO A 903 19.63 36.45 -15.65
N THR A 904 19.85 36.98 -16.86
CA THR A 904 20.09 38.41 -17.12
C THR A 904 18.83 39.28 -17.12
N ASP A 905 17.66 38.71 -16.83
CA ASP A 905 16.40 39.43 -16.65
C ASP A 905 16.24 40.06 -15.25
N ALA A 906 17.19 39.83 -14.34
CA ALA A 906 17.38 40.61 -13.11
C ALA A 906 18.61 41.53 -13.20
N SER A 907 18.73 42.51 -12.29
CA SER A 907 19.91 43.39 -12.23
C SER A 907 20.42 43.60 -10.79
N VAL A 908 21.70 43.98 -10.66
CA VAL A 908 22.34 44.33 -9.39
C VAL A 908 23.01 45.70 -9.47
N SER A 909 22.95 46.48 -8.40
CA SER A 909 23.54 47.82 -8.32
C SER A 909 24.12 48.11 -6.92
N PRO A 910 25.36 48.62 -6.80
CA PRO A 910 26.34 48.81 -7.88
C PRO A 910 26.93 47.46 -8.36
N THR A 911 27.39 47.38 -9.61
CA THR A 911 28.03 46.15 -10.16
C THR A 911 29.49 45.96 -9.72
N SER A 912 30.14 47.01 -9.17
CA SER A 912 31.47 46.94 -8.60
C SER A 912 31.74 48.05 -7.57
N GLY A 913 32.63 47.83 -6.60
CA GLY A 913 32.92 48.79 -5.52
C GLY A 913 34.04 48.32 -4.59
N SER A 914 34.47 49.16 -3.63
CA SER A 914 35.46 48.73 -2.62
C SER A 914 34.84 47.74 -1.63
N CYS A 915 35.65 46.86 -1.02
CA CYS A 915 35.16 45.88 -0.04
C CYS A 915 34.44 46.50 1.15
N THR A 916 34.85 47.69 1.59
CA THR A 916 34.17 48.43 2.66
C THR A 916 32.80 48.94 2.23
N GLN A 917 32.69 49.43 0.99
CA GLN A 917 31.42 49.89 0.41
C GLN A 917 30.45 48.73 0.18
N MET A 918 30.96 47.58 -0.27
CA MET A 918 30.16 46.42 -0.64
C MET A 918 29.68 45.60 0.56
N LYS A 919 30.12 45.95 1.78
CA LYS A 919 29.66 45.33 3.03
C LYS A 919 28.15 45.50 3.28
N SER A 920 27.53 46.52 2.71
CA SER A 920 26.08 46.75 2.74
C SER A 920 25.64 47.64 1.57
N GLY A 921 24.33 47.73 1.29
CA GLY A 921 23.80 48.68 0.32
C GLY A 921 23.83 48.23 -1.15
N ILE A 922 24.12 46.95 -1.43
CA ILE A 922 23.95 46.38 -2.76
C ILE A 922 22.46 46.08 -2.96
N SER A 923 21.86 46.51 -4.06
CA SER A 923 20.46 46.23 -4.41
C SER A 923 20.39 45.19 -5.53
N PHE A 924 19.63 44.12 -5.30
CA PHE A 924 19.17 43.18 -6.33
C PHE A 924 17.75 43.58 -6.76
N GLN A 925 17.53 43.74 -8.06
CA GLN A 925 16.25 44.12 -8.66
C GLN A 925 15.67 42.95 -9.45
N ALA A 926 14.48 42.48 -9.06
CA ALA A 926 13.78 41.39 -9.73
C ALA A 926 13.12 41.82 -11.05
N PRO A 927 12.93 40.89 -12.01
CA PRO A 927 12.13 41.14 -13.22
C PRO A 927 10.67 41.41 -12.86
N ALA A 928 9.97 42.11 -13.75
CA ALA A 928 8.55 42.42 -13.59
C ALA A 928 7.61 41.20 -13.64
N ASP A 929 8.06 40.06 -14.19
CA ASP A 929 7.31 38.80 -14.19
C ASP A 929 8.26 37.59 -14.29
N ILE A 930 7.76 36.39 -13.97
CA ILE A 930 8.50 35.11 -14.04
C ILE A 930 7.63 34.00 -14.66
N THR A 931 8.24 33.12 -15.45
CA THR A 931 7.56 32.01 -16.14
C THR A 931 7.34 30.77 -15.26
N THR A 932 8.08 30.66 -14.17
CA THR A 932 8.00 29.58 -13.18
C THR A 932 8.01 30.22 -11.80
N ASN A 933 7.16 29.75 -10.87
CA ASN A 933 7.05 30.33 -9.54
C ASN A 933 7.27 29.24 -8.49
N PRO A 934 8.34 29.31 -7.67
CA PRO A 934 9.41 30.32 -7.67
C PRO A 934 10.42 30.20 -8.84
N LYS A 935 11.16 31.29 -9.16
CA LYS A 935 12.30 31.28 -10.11
C LYS A 935 13.61 31.67 -9.41
N PRO A 936 14.68 30.85 -9.47
CA PRO A 936 15.97 31.17 -8.85
C PRO A 936 16.84 32.09 -9.72
N PHE A 937 17.66 32.90 -9.06
CA PHE A 937 18.68 33.80 -9.61
C PHE A 937 19.98 33.65 -8.82
N GLN A 938 21.13 33.88 -9.45
CA GLN A 938 22.44 33.79 -8.84
C GLN A 938 23.24 35.05 -9.09
N VAL A 939 23.85 35.60 -8.04
CA VAL A 939 24.79 36.70 -8.08
C VAL A 939 26.18 36.18 -7.74
N THR A 940 27.09 36.16 -8.71
CA THR A 940 28.50 35.81 -8.49
C THR A 940 29.28 37.02 -8.02
N VAL A 941 29.98 36.87 -6.90
CA VAL A 941 30.81 37.85 -6.21
C VAL A 941 32.27 37.51 -6.42
N THR A 942 33.06 38.43 -6.95
CA THR A 942 34.50 38.23 -7.19
C THR A 942 35.31 39.33 -6.52
N PRO A 943 35.92 39.07 -5.35
CA PRO A 943 36.81 40.03 -4.70
C PRO A 943 38.20 39.98 -5.35
N THR A 944 38.92 41.11 -5.38
CA THR A 944 40.30 41.19 -5.90
C THR A 944 41.17 42.11 -5.05
N LEU A 945 42.40 41.67 -4.77
CA LEU A 945 43.46 42.43 -4.12
C LEU A 945 44.81 41.92 -4.62
N ALA A 946 45.77 42.82 -4.88
CA ALA A 946 47.08 42.43 -5.37
C ALA A 946 47.80 41.52 -4.36
N GLY A 947 48.33 40.38 -4.83
CA GLY A 947 49.01 39.38 -3.99
C GLY A 947 48.09 38.32 -3.37
N TYR A 948 46.77 38.49 -3.47
CA TYR A 948 45.79 37.55 -2.93
C TYR A 948 45.11 36.74 -4.02
N THR A 949 44.88 35.45 -3.76
CA THR A 949 44.09 34.59 -4.63
C THR A 949 42.60 34.89 -4.43
N PRO A 950 41.86 35.29 -5.49
CA PRO A 950 40.43 35.54 -5.38
C PRO A 950 39.65 34.22 -5.36
N VAL A 951 38.68 34.11 -4.45
CA VAL A 951 37.78 32.95 -4.37
C VAL A 951 36.36 33.44 -4.62
N PRO A 952 35.83 33.27 -5.85
CA PRO A 952 34.47 33.67 -6.16
C PRO A 952 33.45 32.97 -5.26
N SER A 953 32.36 33.67 -4.95
CA SER A 953 31.23 33.12 -4.20
C SER A 953 29.93 33.42 -4.93
N THR A 954 28.93 32.55 -4.79
CA THR A 954 27.63 32.74 -5.44
C THR A 954 26.54 32.90 -4.39
N ILE A 955 25.77 33.98 -4.51
CA ILE A 955 24.61 34.27 -3.68
C ILE A 955 23.36 33.96 -4.49
N SER A 956 22.46 33.13 -3.96
CA SER A 956 21.21 32.80 -4.63
C SER A 956 20.08 33.71 -4.15
N PHE A 957 19.29 34.25 -5.08
CA PHE A 957 18.02 34.94 -4.82
C PHE A 957 16.89 34.13 -5.43
N THR A 958 15.70 34.22 -4.84
CA THR A 958 14.51 33.56 -5.38
C THR A 958 13.43 34.59 -5.60
N VAL A 959 13.02 34.74 -6.86
CA VAL A 959 11.94 35.63 -7.24
C VAL A 959 10.64 34.86 -7.19
N VAL A 960 9.65 35.40 -6.48
CA VAL A 960 8.34 34.78 -6.32
C VAL A 960 7.23 35.70 -6.81
N LYS A 961 6.22 35.08 -7.40
CA LYS A 961 4.97 35.73 -7.76
C LYS A 961 3.96 35.39 -6.67
N VAL A 962 3.57 36.38 -5.86
CA VAL A 962 2.52 36.16 -4.87
C VAL A 962 1.17 36.16 -5.60
N SER A 963 0.69 35.00 -6.02
CA SER A 963 -0.72 34.86 -6.42
C SER A 963 -1.54 34.51 -5.20
N SER A 964 -1.88 35.49 -4.39
CA SER A 964 -2.86 35.29 -3.32
C SER A 964 -4.27 35.41 -3.90
N THR A 965 -4.59 34.66 -4.95
CA THR A 965 -5.96 34.66 -5.49
C THR A 965 -6.84 33.74 -4.68
N PHE A 966 -7.78 34.30 -3.92
CA PHE A 966 -8.86 33.60 -3.25
C PHE A 966 -9.96 33.27 -4.25
N LYS A 967 -10.42 32.01 -4.27
CA LYS A 967 -11.59 31.62 -5.06
C LYS A 967 -12.85 32.02 -4.30
N CYS A 968 -13.54 33.03 -4.79
CA CYS A 968 -14.83 33.44 -4.30
C CYS A 968 -15.86 32.31 -4.46
N PRO A 969 -16.93 32.30 -3.65
CA PRO A 969 -17.97 31.26 -3.70
C PRO A 969 -18.64 31.11 -5.08
N ASP A 970 -18.59 32.14 -5.92
CA ASP A 970 -19.08 32.15 -7.31
C ASP A 970 -18.09 31.56 -8.33
N GLY A 971 -16.91 31.15 -7.87
CA GLY A 971 -15.84 30.58 -8.68
C GLY A 971 -14.85 31.60 -9.27
N THR A 972 -15.03 32.91 -9.01
CA THR A 972 -14.07 33.94 -9.46
C THR A 972 -12.84 34.00 -8.55
N PHE A 973 -11.69 34.39 -9.10
CA PHE A 973 -10.44 34.50 -8.34
C PHE A 973 -10.13 35.97 -8.07
N VAL A 974 -9.98 36.36 -6.79
CA VAL A 974 -9.66 37.74 -6.39
C VAL A 974 -8.39 37.81 -5.53
N PRO A 975 -7.58 38.87 -5.63
CA PRO A 975 -6.40 39.04 -4.78
C PRO A 975 -6.77 39.09 -3.28
N SER A 976 -5.93 38.54 -2.41
CA SER A 976 -6.14 38.48 -0.97
C SER A 976 -6.33 39.89 -0.39
N GLY A 977 -7.32 40.04 0.48
CA GLY A 977 -7.74 41.32 1.03
C GLY A 977 -8.74 42.09 0.17
N THR A 978 -9.02 41.64 -1.06
CA THR A 978 -10.09 42.22 -1.89
C THR A 978 -11.43 41.57 -1.54
N PRO A 979 -12.50 42.34 -1.26
CA PRO A 979 -13.82 41.76 -1.03
C PRO A 979 -14.27 41.00 -2.29
N CYS A 980 -14.77 39.77 -2.12
CA CYS A 980 -15.45 39.09 -3.22
C CYS A 980 -16.58 39.99 -3.75
N PRO A 981 -16.77 40.07 -5.08
CA PRO A 981 -17.88 40.82 -5.65
C PRO A 981 -19.19 40.27 -5.06
N GLY A 982 -19.85 41.05 -4.19
CA GLY A 982 -21.11 40.65 -3.54
C GLY A 982 -21.24 40.90 -2.04
N GLY A 983 -20.16 41.15 -1.29
CA GLY A 983 -20.24 41.45 0.15
C GLY A 983 -20.77 40.28 1.02
N PRO A 984 -20.78 40.41 2.37
CA PRO A 984 -21.07 39.29 3.25
C PRO A 984 -22.58 39.10 3.42
N LEU A 985 -23.09 37.94 3.01
CA LEU A 985 -24.40 37.44 3.43
C LEU A 985 -24.28 36.01 3.92
N VAL A 986 -24.63 35.78 5.18
CA VAL A 986 -24.99 34.47 5.76
C VAL A 986 -26.21 34.73 6.64
N PRO A 987 -27.15 33.80 6.81
CA PRO A 987 -27.93 33.09 5.82
C PRO A 987 -29.45 33.22 6.13
N ALA A 988 -30.32 32.98 5.16
CA ALA A 988 -31.70 32.58 5.45
C ALA A 988 -32.12 31.54 4.42
N LEU A 989 -32.35 30.32 4.89
CA LEU A 989 -33.25 29.40 4.23
C LEU A 989 -34.63 30.06 4.20
N ASP A 990 -35.26 30.10 3.02
CA ASP A 990 -36.69 29.83 2.91
C ASP A 990 -36.99 29.18 1.56
N VAL A 991 -37.83 28.15 1.66
CA VAL A 991 -38.15 27.16 0.64
C VAL A 991 -39.35 27.67 -0.18
N LEU A 992 -39.17 27.79 -1.51
CA LEU A 992 -40.12 27.60 -2.64
C LEU A 992 -41.48 28.36 -2.67
N PRO A 993 -41.93 28.84 -3.85
CA PRO A 993 -42.51 27.92 -4.84
C PRO A 993 -42.17 28.26 -6.31
N ILE A 994 -41.61 27.28 -7.04
CA ILE A 994 -41.74 27.20 -8.49
C ILE A 994 -42.67 26.03 -8.82
N LEU A 995 -43.97 26.34 -8.83
CA LEU A 995 -44.96 25.74 -9.69
C LEU A 995 -45.48 26.86 -10.59
N ALA A 996 -44.83 27.10 -11.72
CA ALA A 996 -45.38 27.69 -12.96
C ALA A 996 -44.27 28.18 -13.91
N ALA A 997 -43.56 27.27 -14.60
CA ALA A 997 -42.77 27.68 -15.79
C ALA A 997 -42.37 26.56 -16.77
N VAL A 998 -42.85 25.31 -16.64
CA VAL A 998 -42.57 24.26 -17.65
C VAL A 998 -43.86 23.53 -18.07
N GLY A 999 -44.83 24.32 -18.52
CA GLY A 999 -46.14 23.83 -18.97
C GLY A 999 -46.58 24.31 -20.36
N VAL A 1000 -45.76 25.04 -21.13
CA VAL A 1000 -46.27 25.67 -22.38
C VAL A 1000 -45.42 25.47 -23.65
N ALA A 1001 -44.17 24.99 -23.58
CA ALA A 1001 -43.36 24.84 -24.81
C ALA A 1001 -43.34 23.42 -25.44
N ALA A 1002 -43.69 22.36 -24.71
CA ALA A 1002 -43.66 20.98 -25.23
C ALA A 1002 -45.01 20.48 -25.81
N VAL A 1003 -46.10 21.21 -25.56
CA VAL A 1003 -47.45 20.86 -26.08
C VAL A 1003 -47.77 21.58 -27.40
N VAL A 1004 -47.09 22.71 -27.69
CA VAL A 1004 -47.32 23.48 -28.93
C VAL A 1004 -46.46 22.98 -30.11
N TYR A 1005 -45.33 22.31 -29.88
CA TYR A 1005 -44.50 21.74 -30.95
C TYR A 1005 -44.93 20.32 -31.38
N GLY A 1006 -45.57 19.54 -30.49
CA GLY A 1006 -46.14 18.22 -30.82
C GLY A 1006 -47.48 18.26 -31.56
N ILE A 1007 -48.24 19.36 -31.42
CA ILE A 1007 -49.59 19.51 -32.00
C ILE A 1007 -49.56 20.10 -33.43
N VAL A 1008 -48.42 20.62 -33.91
CA VAL A 1008 -48.34 21.28 -35.24
C VAL A 1008 -47.65 20.44 -36.32
N ARG A 1009 -46.97 19.31 -36.01
CA ARG A 1009 -46.18 18.60 -37.05
C ARG A 1009 -46.72 17.30 -37.65
N ASN A 1010 -47.70 16.59 -37.09
CA ASN A 1010 -48.13 15.31 -37.71
C ASN A 1010 -49.65 15.11 -37.90
N ARG A 1011 -50.38 16.20 -38.20
CA ARG A 1011 -51.62 16.14 -39.01
C ARG A 1011 -51.36 16.75 -40.39
N LYS A 1012 -50.72 15.97 -41.28
CA LYS A 1012 -50.92 15.97 -42.75
C LYS A 1012 -49.92 15.01 -43.40
N LYS A 1013 -50.27 13.72 -43.44
CA LYS A 1013 -50.27 12.87 -44.64
C LYS A 1013 -50.78 11.49 -44.25
N GLY A 1014 -52.06 11.27 -44.53
CA GLY A 1014 -52.57 9.94 -44.80
C GLY A 1014 -52.28 9.59 -46.26
N ALA A 1015 -51.82 8.36 -46.46
CA ALA A 1015 -52.04 7.46 -47.59
C ALA A 1015 -51.59 6.09 -47.11
#